data_AF-A0A7N0ZTH2-F1
#
_entry.id   AF-A0A7N0ZTH2-F1
#
_cell.length_a   1.000
_cell.length_b   1.000
_cell.length_c   1.000
_cell.angle_alpha   90.00
_cell.angle_beta   90.00
_cell.angle_gamma   90.00
#
_symmetry.space_group_name_H-M   'P 1'
#
loop_
_entity.id
_entity.type
_entity.pdbx_description
1 polymer ?
#
loop_
_entity_poly.entity_id
_entity_poly.type
_entity_poly.pdbx_seq_one_letter_code
_entity_poly.pdbx_strand_id
1 'polypeptide(L)'
;MARGLRLSPHSRPTSTLLFNSLYGSHSLKWASSKTARRAISQPKVAPLLRFSCISATLHNLIDMPKYNATFAKRMAMAGLKPHHRIALGVSGGPDSMALCVLAANWKTSAVENNGVIDGLLAVIVDHGLRTESRDEAFLVARRVSEMGIRCEIAQCEWLDGKPKQGHLQEAARDMRYQKLQEICVENGIRVLLVAHHADDQAELFILRLSRNSGVLGLAGMAFSSQLFSSSLPQFGQSYVNRDILLVRPLLDLSKDDMYKICQGGGRDWVEDPTNQSQLYTRNRIRKSLGNSSVMFDHELQAVIHACRDTRMYVDQICQDLINNTVTVMPHGYAVIDLELLNPSMVVHICLSKFLALVLQFVSQRQRPVRGSASKLLLAYVRTSPCKTSLTAAGCYLCAAPGSKGAKMLVCCSVNHSLPLKLESVCEHSYEHMKPKGADELEKIVSDVKLSSSHSALDAADVRFLNVPSDRILLEAQRLNILSEATVNSILLLQKHETDNFKCKPESASDVELKQEGEPGSPFDPEQVLSGKVYYFMKRFLVRFERSKLISSDPKHECPCASWGHDMAIYLRHMIDGDWLHLAKLSKCCGGEESELQVGSGSLDAADKSTEMANLRYARLSARSALIRLKKIPVAARRGLPVLIDSQERLLAVPSIGFSQCPCLSAHAEFKPRVPLGGGHSSYVY
;
A
#
# COMPACT_ATOMS: atom_id res chain seq x y z
N MET A 1 -0.90 -18.90 -28.81
CA MET A 1 -2.34 -19.17 -29.00
C MET A 1 -3.06 -17.84 -28.84
N ALA A 2 -3.67 -17.33 -29.91
CA ALA A 2 -4.33 -16.03 -29.93
C ALA A 2 -5.58 -16.01 -29.01
N ARG A 3 -5.83 -14.87 -28.35
CA ARG A 3 -7.05 -14.61 -27.58
C ARG A 3 -8.26 -14.51 -28.53
N GLY A 4 -9.41 -15.04 -28.11
CA GLY A 4 -10.68 -14.84 -28.80
C GLY A 4 -11.21 -13.43 -28.57
N LEU A 5 -11.48 -12.70 -29.65
CA LEU A 5 -12.24 -11.45 -29.63
C LEU A 5 -13.73 -11.77 -29.51
N ARG A 6 -14.41 -11.28 -28.45
CA ARG A 6 -15.87 -11.22 -28.43
C ARG A 6 -16.30 -9.81 -28.82
N LEU A 7 -16.92 -9.70 -29.98
CA LEU A 7 -17.62 -8.51 -30.43
C LEU A 7 -19.07 -8.58 -29.91
N SER A 8 -19.62 -7.46 -29.43
CA SER A 8 -21.06 -7.35 -29.19
C SER A 8 -21.84 -7.47 -30.52
N PRO A 9 -23.07 -8.03 -30.55
CA PRO A 9 -23.81 -8.30 -31.79
C PRO A 9 -24.43 -7.05 -32.45
N HIS A 10 -23.93 -5.85 -32.19
CA HIS A 10 -24.43 -4.61 -32.80
C HIS A 10 -23.32 -3.89 -33.56
N SER A 11 -22.89 -4.47 -34.69
CA SER A 11 -22.22 -3.72 -35.74
C SER A 11 -23.14 -3.59 -36.94
N ARG A 12 -23.48 -2.34 -37.30
CA ARG A 12 -24.15 -2.02 -38.56
C ARG A 12 -23.16 -2.29 -39.71
N PRO A 13 -23.55 -2.93 -40.81
CA PRO A 13 -22.67 -3.04 -41.96
C PRO A 13 -22.61 -1.67 -42.67
N THR A 14 -21.46 -1.01 -42.62
CA THR A 14 -21.13 0.08 -43.54
C THR A 14 -20.89 -0.50 -44.93
N SER A 15 -21.85 -0.29 -45.84
CA SER A 15 -21.68 -0.53 -47.27
C SER A 15 -20.60 0.40 -47.81
N THR A 16 -19.45 -0.17 -48.19
CA THR A 16 -18.46 0.55 -49.00
C THR A 16 -18.49 -0.07 -50.38
N LEU A 17 -19.07 0.65 -51.33
CA LEU A 17 -19.00 0.38 -52.76
C LEU A 17 -17.53 0.60 -53.19
N LEU A 18 -16.90 -0.45 -53.70
CA LEU A 18 -15.70 -0.32 -54.54
C LEU A 18 -15.94 -1.11 -55.83
N PHE A 19 -16.01 -0.37 -56.93
CA PHE A 19 -16.02 -0.85 -58.30
C PHE A 19 -14.58 -1.08 -58.78
N ASN A 20 -14.42 -2.15 -59.58
CA ASN A 20 -13.43 -2.46 -60.63
C ASN A 20 -12.86 -3.88 -60.43
N SER A 21 -13.33 -4.85 -61.22
CA SER A 21 -12.91 -5.17 -62.61
C SER A 21 -11.64 -6.03 -62.62
N LEU A 22 -11.77 -7.30 -63.02
CA LEU A 22 -11.13 -7.91 -64.21
C LEU A 22 -11.27 -9.45 -64.18
N TYR A 23 -11.79 -9.97 -65.31
CA TYR A 23 -11.65 -11.30 -65.93
C TYR A 23 -11.86 -12.60 -65.14
N GLY A 24 -12.73 -13.45 -65.68
CA GLY A 24 -12.78 -14.89 -65.37
C GLY A 24 -14.05 -15.56 -65.86
N SER A 25 -14.04 -16.00 -67.11
CA SER A 25 -15.05 -16.81 -67.80
C SER A 25 -15.59 -17.99 -67.00
N HIS A 26 -16.91 -18.25 -67.04
CA HIS A 26 -17.46 -19.48 -67.61
C HIS A 26 -19.00 -19.43 -67.66
N SER A 27 -19.50 -19.95 -68.79
CA SER A 27 -20.88 -20.04 -69.25
C SER A 27 -21.78 -20.94 -68.39
N LEU A 28 -23.09 -20.66 -68.33
CA LEU A 28 -24.14 -21.43 -69.03
C LEU A 28 -25.56 -21.11 -68.50
N LYS A 29 -26.44 -20.85 -69.49
CA LYS A 29 -27.87 -21.18 -69.60
C LYS A 29 -28.93 -20.30 -68.94
N TRP A 30 -29.55 -19.52 -69.83
CA TRP A 30 -30.96 -19.14 -69.87
C TRP A 30 -31.94 -20.28 -69.58
N ALA A 31 -33.04 -19.94 -68.92
CA ALA A 31 -34.38 -20.33 -69.36
C ALA A 31 -35.41 -19.27 -68.95
N SER A 32 -36.20 -18.84 -69.93
CA SER A 32 -37.25 -17.84 -69.86
C SER A 32 -38.63 -18.48 -70.00
N SER A 33 -39.64 -17.99 -69.28
CA SER A 33 -41.04 -17.88 -69.74
C SER A 33 -41.74 -16.83 -68.86
N LYS A 34 -42.09 -15.63 -69.33
CA LYS A 34 -43.18 -15.17 -70.20
C LYS A 34 -44.61 -15.48 -69.72
N THR A 35 -45.30 -14.37 -69.38
CA THR A 35 -46.73 -14.02 -69.58
C THR A 35 -47.79 -14.74 -68.72
N ALA A 36 -48.83 -14.11 -68.16
CA ALA A 36 -49.69 -13.07 -68.72
C ALA A 36 -50.38 -12.17 -67.67
N ARG A 37 -50.81 -10.99 -68.11
CA ARG A 37 -51.64 -10.00 -67.40
C ARG A 37 -53.13 -10.35 -67.49
N ARG A 38 -53.90 -10.09 -66.43
CA ARG A 38 -55.27 -9.54 -66.54
C ARG A 38 -55.69 -8.86 -65.24
N ALA A 39 -56.14 -7.62 -65.38
CA ALA A 39 -56.59 -6.72 -64.32
C ALA A 39 -58.08 -6.96 -64.01
N ILE A 40 -58.44 -6.98 -62.73
CA ILE A 40 -59.82 -6.73 -62.26
C ILE A 40 -59.73 -5.82 -61.03
N SER A 41 -60.54 -4.77 -61.08
CA SER A 41 -60.74 -3.67 -60.14
C SER A 41 -61.17 -4.10 -58.73
N GLN A 42 -60.55 -3.51 -57.70
CA GLN A 42 -60.99 -3.60 -56.31
C GLN A 42 -61.95 -2.46 -55.93
N PRO A 43 -63.04 -2.73 -55.18
CA PRO A 43 -63.69 -1.75 -54.33
C PRO A 43 -63.12 -1.79 -52.90
N LYS A 44 -63.15 -0.64 -52.23
CA LYS A 44 -62.68 -0.40 -50.86
C LYS A 44 -63.47 -1.20 -49.83
N VAL A 45 -62.78 -1.95 -48.97
CA VAL A 45 -63.26 -2.38 -47.64
C VAL A 45 -62.07 -2.32 -46.66
N ALA A 46 -62.29 -1.67 -45.52
CA ALA A 46 -61.31 -1.48 -44.44
C ALA A 46 -60.84 -2.82 -43.84
N PRO A 47 -59.55 -2.97 -43.45
CA PRO A 47 -59.11 -4.18 -42.78
C PRO A 47 -59.31 -4.07 -41.26
N LEU A 48 -60.05 -5.05 -40.76
CA LEU A 48 -60.02 -5.55 -39.40
C LEU A 48 -58.60 -5.90 -38.94
N LEU A 49 -58.36 -5.64 -37.66
CA LEU A 49 -57.24 -6.07 -36.84
C LEU A 49 -56.76 -7.49 -37.19
N ARG A 50 -55.48 -7.61 -37.53
CA ARG A 50 -54.70 -8.86 -37.39
C ARG A 50 -53.51 -8.58 -36.50
N PHE A 51 -53.59 -9.11 -35.28
CA PHE A 51 -52.46 -9.30 -34.39
C PHE A 51 -51.40 -10.14 -35.11
N SER A 52 -50.21 -9.57 -35.26
CA SER A 52 -49.01 -10.27 -35.69
C SER A 52 -47.99 -10.12 -34.58
N CYS A 53 -48.01 -11.08 -33.65
CA CYS A 53 -46.93 -11.31 -32.71
C CYS A 53 -45.69 -11.77 -33.48
N ILE A 54 -44.73 -10.87 -33.68
CA ILE A 54 -43.36 -11.22 -34.05
C ILE A 54 -42.48 -10.74 -32.91
N SER A 55 -42.18 -11.72 -32.05
CA SER A 55 -41.07 -11.82 -31.09
C SER A 55 -40.38 -10.50 -30.73
N ALA A 56 -40.89 -9.86 -29.68
CA ALA A 56 -40.07 -8.97 -28.89
C ALA A 56 -38.92 -9.81 -28.31
N THR A 57 -37.74 -9.70 -28.89
CA THR A 57 -36.51 -10.06 -28.19
C THR A 57 -36.55 -9.26 -26.90
N LEU A 58 -36.75 -9.96 -25.78
CA LEU A 58 -36.67 -9.40 -24.45
C LEU A 58 -35.20 -9.01 -24.25
N HIS A 59 -34.76 -7.90 -24.85
CA HIS A 59 -33.57 -7.21 -24.41
C HIS A 59 -33.89 -6.80 -22.98
N ASN A 60 -33.31 -7.51 -22.01
CA ASN A 60 -33.16 -6.99 -20.67
C ASN A 60 -32.62 -5.56 -20.82
N LEU A 61 -33.47 -4.56 -20.62
CA LEU A 61 -33.06 -3.16 -20.59
C LEU A 61 -32.04 -3.07 -19.46
N ILE A 62 -30.78 -2.91 -19.83
CA ILE A 62 -29.69 -2.77 -18.86
C ILE A 62 -29.96 -1.48 -18.09
N ASP A 63 -30.20 -1.61 -16.79
CA ASP A 63 -30.53 -0.50 -15.90
C ASP A 63 -29.26 0.31 -15.55
N MET A 64 -28.74 1.02 -16.56
CA MET A 64 -27.61 1.94 -16.39
C MET A 64 -27.87 3.04 -15.36
N PRO A 65 -29.07 3.63 -15.22
CA PRO A 65 -29.38 4.58 -14.15
C PRO A 65 -29.11 4.02 -12.75
N LYS A 66 -29.51 2.78 -12.47
CA LYS A 66 -29.20 2.11 -11.19
C LYS A 66 -27.69 2.00 -10.95
N TYR A 67 -26.92 1.51 -11.92
CA TYR A 67 -25.47 1.38 -11.76
C TYR A 67 -24.78 2.73 -11.56
N ASN A 68 -25.19 3.76 -12.32
CA ASN A 68 -24.69 5.12 -12.18
C ASN A 68 -25.01 5.69 -10.78
N ALA A 69 -26.23 5.47 -10.27
CA ALA A 69 -26.65 5.92 -8.94
C ALA A 69 -25.87 5.19 -7.82
N THR A 70 -25.68 3.88 -7.94
CA THR A 70 -24.86 3.10 -7.00
C THR A 70 -23.42 3.61 -7.00
N PHE A 71 -22.83 3.84 -8.18
CA PHE A 71 -21.48 4.39 -8.31
C PHE A 71 -21.38 5.78 -7.68
N ALA A 72 -22.30 6.69 -7.99
CA ALA A 72 -22.33 8.04 -7.43
C ALA A 72 -22.43 8.04 -5.90
N LYS A 73 -23.28 7.16 -5.32
CA LYS A 73 -23.36 6.96 -3.87
C LYS A 73 -22.03 6.52 -3.29
N ARG A 74 -21.35 5.56 -3.93
CA ARG A 74 -20.03 5.08 -3.49
C ARG A 74 -18.97 6.19 -3.58
N MET A 75 -18.95 6.98 -4.64
CA MET A 75 -18.05 8.13 -4.75
C MET A 75 -18.29 9.15 -3.62
N ALA A 76 -19.56 9.46 -3.32
CA ALA A 76 -19.90 10.34 -2.20
C ALA A 76 -19.46 9.78 -0.84
N MET A 77 -19.63 8.47 -0.60
CA MET A 77 -19.12 7.80 0.61
C MET A 77 -17.59 7.86 0.73
N ALA A 78 -16.87 7.97 -0.38
CA ALA A 78 -15.42 8.20 -0.40
C ALA A 78 -15.04 9.69 -0.32
N GLY A 79 -16.02 10.59 -0.15
CA GLY A 79 -15.79 12.05 -0.07
C GLY A 79 -15.41 12.65 -1.42
N LEU A 80 -15.64 11.90 -2.50
CA LEU A 80 -15.25 12.29 -3.85
C LEU A 80 -16.36 13.08 -4.53
N LYS A 81 -15.98 14.24 -5.07
CA LYS A 81 -16.85 15.16 -5.81
C LYS A 81 -16.40 15.20 -7.28
N PRO A 82 -17.29 15.49 -8.24
CA PRO A 82 -16.96 15.46 -9.66
C PRO A 82 -15.79 16.37 -10.09
N HIS A 83 -15.42 17.39 -9.31
CA HIS A 83 -14.27 18.25 -9.64
C HIS A 83 -12.92 17.63 -9.23
N HIS A 84 -12.88 16.61 -8.37
CA HIS A 84 -11.62 16.01 -7.94
C HIS A 84 -10.91 15.30 -9.09
N ARG A 85 -9.57 15.33 -9.08
CA ARG A 85 -8.75 14.62 -10.07
C ARG A 85 -8.58 13.16 -9.66
N ILE A 86 -8.89 12.24 -10.57
CA ILE A 86 -8.98 10.81 -10.29
C ILE A 86 -8.20 10.01 -11.33
N ALA A 87 -7.38 9.07 -10.86
CA ALA A 87 -6.74 8.05 -11.67
C ALA A 87 -7.57 6.75 -11.66
N LEU A 88 -7.61 6.04 -12.78
CA LEU A 88 -8.26 4.74 -12.93
C LEU A 88 -7.20 3.69 -13.27
N GLY A 89 -7.08 2.62 -12.50
CA GLY A 89 -6.23 1.48 -12.87
C GLY A 89 -6.93 0.59 -13.90
N VAL A 90 -6.42 0.54 -15.14
CA VAL A 90 -7.08 -0.14 -16.26
C VAL A 90 -6.25 -1.31 -16.78
N SER A 91 -6.84 -2.51 -16.77
CA SER A 91 -6.21 -3.72 -17.32
C SER A 91 -6.72 -4.09 -18.71
N GLY A 92 -7.84 -3.50 -19.15
CA GLY A 92 -8.54 -3.85 -20.38
C GLY A 92 -9.59 -4.95 -20.23
N GLY A 93 -9.64 -5.60 -19.06
CA GLY A 93 -10.68 -6.55 -18.72
C GLY A 93 -12.04 -5.88 -18.49
N PRO A 94 -13.14 -6.67 -18.48
CA PRO A 94 -14.51 -6.16 -18.34
C PRO A 94 -14.67 -5.30 -17.08
N ASP A 95 -14.02 -5.67 -15.98
CA ASP A 95 -14.14 -4.95 -14.70
C ASP A 95 -13.60 -3.53 -14.81
N SER A 96 -12.39 -3.38 -15.38
CA SER A 96 -11.77 -2.08 -15.56
C SER A 96 -12.46 -1.23 -16.63
N MET A 97 -13.03 -1.86 -17.66
CA MET A 97 -13.81 -1.15 -18.67
C MET A 97 -15.14 -0.66 -18.09
N ALA A 98 -15.82 -1.47 -17.27
CA ALA A 98 -17.03 -1.07 -16.54
C ALA A 98 -16.75 0.10 -15.58
N LEU A 99 -15.61 0.07 -14.87
CA LEU A 99 -15.16 1.20 -14.05
C LEU A 99 -14.99 2.47 -14.88
N CYS A 100 -14.38 2.38 -16.06
CA CYS A 100 -14.24 3.53 -16.96
C CYS A 100 -15.59 4.08 -17.41
N VAL A 101 -16.56 3.21 -17.74
CA VAL A 101 -17.91 3.61 -18.17
C VAL A 101 -18.60 4.40 -17.06
N LEU A 102 -18.61 3.87 -15.83
CA LEU A 102 -19.27 4.52 -14.70
C LEU A 102 -18.57 5.82 -14.30
N ALA A 103 -17.23 5.84 -14.30
CA ALA A 103 -16.46 7.04 -13.98
C ALA A 103 -16.66 8.15 -15.02
N ALA A 104 -16.70 7.81 -16.31
CA ALA A 104 -17.02 8.74 -17.38
C ALA A 104 -18.41 9.34 -17.20
N ASN A 105 -19.44 8.50 -17.04
CA ASN A 105 -20.82 8.94 -16.86
C ASN A 105 -21.00 9.84 -15.63
N TRP A 106 -20.36 9.49 -14.52
CA TRP A 106 -20.42 10.27 -13.28
C TRP A 106 -19.80 11.67 -13.43
N LYS A 107 -18.71 11.80 -14.19
CA LYS A 107 -18.08 13.10 -14.48
C LYS A 107 -18.86 13.94 -15.47
N THR A 108 -19.33 13.34 -16.56
CA THR A 108 -20.08 14.04 -17.62
C THR A 108 -21.45 14.52 -17.14
N SER A 109 -22.10 13.79 -16.23
CA SER A 109 -23.37 14.23 -15.63
C SER A 109 -23.25 15.52 -14.80
N ALA A 110 -22.03 15.97 -14.50
CA ALA A 110 -21.76 17.15 -13.68
C ALA A 110 -21.12 18.32 -14.45
N VAL A 111 -20.61 18.11 -15.68
CA VAL A 111 -19.87 19.12 -16.46
C VAL A 111 -20.18 18.95 -17.95
N GLU A 112 -20.68 20.01 -18.61
CA GLU A 112 -20.77 20.07 -20.08
C GLU A 112 -19.36 20.11 -20.68
N ASN A 113 -18.96 19.05 -21.40
CA ASN A 113 -17.60 18.94 -21.95
C ASN A 113 -17.61 18.64 -23.45
N ASN A 114 -16.71 19.30 -24.19
CA ASN A 114 -16.49 19.17 -25.64
C ASN A 114 -15.78 17.85 -26.07
N GLY A 115 -16.11 16.72 -25.44
CA GLY A 115 -15.63 15.38 -25.83
C GLY A 115 -14.44 14.82 -25.04
N VAL A 116 -13.76 15.61 -24.20
CA VAL A 116 -12.74 15.12 -23.23
C VAL A 116 -13.23 15.37 -21.80
N ILE A 117 -13.14 14.36 -20.96
CA ILE A 117 -13.59 14.40 -19.57
C ILE A 117 -12.46 14.91 -18.69
N ASP A 118 -12.59 16.15 -18.20
CA ASP A 118 -11.58 16.74 -17.34
C ASP A 118 -11.48 16.04 -15.96
N GLY A 119 -10.25 15.97 -15.45
CA GLY A 119 -9.95 15.37 -14.16
C GLY A 119 -10.02 13.84 -14.09
N LEU A 120 -10.10 13.11 -15.22
CA LEU A 120 -9.86 11.67 -15.27
C LEU A 120 -8.53 11.34 -15.98
N LEU A 121 -7.83 10.34 -15.45
CA LEU A 121 -6.65 9.74 -16.07
C LEU A 121 -6.75 8.21 -15.96
N ALA A 122 -6.78 7.50 -17.07
CA ALA A 122 -6.65 6.05 -17.10
C ALA A 122 -5.17 5.67 -17.15
N VAL A 123 -4.76 4.80 -16.23
CA VAL A 123 -3.38 4.29 -16.15
C VAL A 123 -3.39 2.82 -16.47
N ILE A 124 -2.70 2.46 -17.55
CA ILE A 124 -2.60 1.09 -18.06
C ILE A 124 -1.19 0.60 -17.76
N VAL A 125 -1.06 -0.56 -17.11
CA VAL A 125 0.26 -1.11 -16.76
C VAL A 125 0.60 -2.26 -17.69
N ASP A 126 1.58 -2.05 -18.56
CA ASP A 126 2.19 -3.09 -19.39
C ASP A 126 3.26 -3.82 -18.58
N HIS A 127 2.97 -5.06 -18.19
CA HIS A 127 3.89 -5.87 -17.39
C HIS A 127 5.07 -6.45 -18.18
N GLY A 128 5.06 -6.40 -19.51
CA GLY A 128 6.12 -7.00 -20.34
C GLY A 128 6.32 -8.51 -20.15
N LEU A 129 5.35 -9.21 -19.54
CA LEU A 129 5.46 -10.64 -19.25
C LEU A 129 5.21 -11.51 -20.49
N ARG A 130 4.38 -11.02 -21.41
CA ARG A 130 4.05 -11.63 -22.71
C ARG A 130 4.40 -10.69 -23.85
N THR A 131 4.67 -11.27 -25.02
CA THR A 131 4.96 -10.51 -26.25
C THR A 131 3.79 -9.64 -26.69
N GLU A 132 2.54 -10.09 -26.49
CA GLU A 132 1.34 -9.33 -26.89
C GLU A 132 0.92 -8.25 -25.88
N SER A 133 1.58 -8.17 -24.72
CA SER A 133 1.20 -7.27 -23.62
C SER A 133 1.17 -5.80 -24.05
N ARG A 134 2.14 -5.42 -24.90
CA ARG A 134 2.27 -4.06 -25.41
C ARG A 134 1.14 -3.69 -26.37
N ASP A 135 0.82 -4.56 -27.33
CA ASP A 135 -0.27 -4.32 -28.29
C ASP A 135 -1.63 -4.29 -27.60
N GLU A 136 -1.83 -5.14 -26.59
CA GLU A 136 -3.02 -5.11 -25.73
C GLU A 136 -3.13 -3.77 -24.99
N ALA A 137 -2.04 -3.25 -24.42
CA ALA A 137 -2.04 -1.97 -23.73
C ALA A 137 -2.44 -0.81 -24.65
N PHE A 138 -1.94 -0.79 -25.90
CA PHE A 138 -2.33 0.21 -26.89
C PHE A 138 -3.79 0.09 -27.31
N LEU A 139 -4.30 -1.13 -27.51
CA LEU A 139 -5.71 -1.37 -27.83
C LEU A 139 -6.63 -0.85 -26.71
N VAL A 140 -6.28 -1.13 -25.46
CA VAL A 140 -7.03 -0.66 -24.28
C VAL A 140 -6.98 0.86 -24.19
N ALA A 141 -5.81 1.47 -24.40
CA ALA A 141 -5.66 2.93 -24.41
C ALA A 141 -6.58 3.58 -25.45
N ARG A 142 -6.64 3.03 -26.66
CA ARG A 142 -7.54 3.52 -27.73
C ARG A 142 -9.01 3.46 -27.29
N ARG A 143 -9.47 2.31 -26.80
CA ARG A 143 -10.86 2.11 -26.36
C ARG A 143 -11.27 3.05 -25.24
N VAL A 144 -10.36 3.31 -24.30
CA VAL A 144 -10.61 4.23 -23.18
C VAL A 144 -10.59 5.69 -23.64
N SER A 145 -9.74 6.04 -24.60
CA SER A 145 -9.73 7.37 -25.21
C SER A 145 -11.00 7.65 -26.02
N GLU A 146 -11.62 6.65 -26.65
CA GLU A 146 -12.95 6.76 -27.28
C GLU A 146 -14.09 7.03 -26.27
N MET A 147 -13.81 6.95 -24.96
CA MET A 147 -14.72 7.33 -23.87
C MET A 147 -14.48 8.76 -23.40
N GLY A 148 -13.56 9.50 -24.02
CA GLY A 148 -13.15 10.85 -23.62
C GLY A 148 -12.17 10.87 -22.45
N ILE A 149 -11.59 9.73 -22.06
CA ILE A 149 -10.67 9.61 -20.93
C ILE A 149 -9.22 9.67 -21.44
N ARG A 150 -8.38 10.53 -20.85
CA ARG A 150 -6.94 10.57 -21.14
C ARG A 150 -6.26 9.31 -20.60
N CYS A 151 -5.31 8.76 -21.36
CA CYS A 151 -4.64 7.50 -21.03
C CYS A 151 -3.12 7.69 -20.88
N GLU A 152 -2.52 6.95 -19.96
CA GLU A 152 -1.07 6.83 -19.81
C GLU A 152 -0.70 5.35 -19.66
N ILE A 153 0.31 4.89 -20.40
CA ILE A 153 0.78 3.50 -20.36
C ILE A 153 2.09 3.45 -19.58
N ALA A 154 2.05 2.80 -18.42
CA ALA A 154 3.22 2.52 -17.59
C ALA A 154 3.88 1.22 -18.02
N GLN A 155 5.14 1.27 -18.41
CA GLN A 155 5.93 0.09 -18.75
C GLN A 155 6.66 -0.44 -17.51
N CYS A 156 6.54 -1.75 -17.26
CA CYS A 156 7.28 -2.43 -16.21
C CYS A 156 8.63 -2.93 -16.73
N GLU A 157 9.69 -2.62 -16.00
CA GLU A 157 11.03 -3.16 -16.25
C GLU A 157 11.40 -4.16 -15.15
N TRP A 158 11.89 -5.34 -15.55
CA TRP A 158 12.30 -6.41 -14.65
C TRP A 158 13.83 -6.49 -14.62
N LEU A 159 14.47 -5.51 -13.96
CA LEU A 159 15.93 -5.33 -13.94
C LEU A 159 16.68 -6.57 -13.39
N ASP A 160 16.12 -7.23 -12.38
CA ASP A 160 16.71 -8.43 -11.75
C ASP A 160 16.27 -9.75 -12.43
N GLY A 161 15.71 -9.66 -13.64
CA GLY A 161 15.13 -10.78 -14.37
C GLY A 161 13.65 -11.03 -14.03
N LYS A 162 13.00 -11.86 -14.85
CA LYS A 162 11.57 -12.18 -14.67
C LYS A 162 11.37 -12.94 -13.35
N PRO A 163 10.34 -12.62 -12.56
CA PRO A 163 10.07 -13.33 -11.32
C PRO A 163 9.85 -14.82 -11.56
N LYS A 164 10.33 -15.66 -10.64
CA LYS A 164 10.02 -17.10 -10.64
C LYS A 164 8.51 -17.31 -10.65
N GLN A 165 8.05 -18.36 -11.33
CA GLN A 165 6.62 -18.62 -11.57
C GLN A 165 5.76 -18.64 -10.29
N GLY A 166 6.31 -19.09 -9.15
CA GLY A 166 5.63 -19.09 -7.85
C GLY A 166 5.39 -17.69 -7.23
N HIS A 167 6.23 -16.71 -7.56
CA HIS A 167 6.14 -15.34 -7.04
C HIS A 167 5.64 -14.32 -8.08
N LEU A 168 5.44 -14.76 -9.32
CA LEU A 168 5.10 -13.89 -10.44
C LEU A 168 3.85 -13.03 -10.20
N GLN A 169 2.78 -13.60 -9.64
CA GLN A 169 1.55 -12.86 -9.38
C GLN A 169 1.71 -11.80 -8.28
N GLU A 170 2.50 -12.10 -7.25
CA GLU A 170 2.79 -11.16 -6.16
C GLU A 170 3.67 -10.03 -6.68
N ALA A 171 4.77 -10.36 -7.36
CA ALA A 171 5.68 -9.39 -7.96
C ALA A 171 4.99 -8.50 -9.01
N ALA A 172 4.15 -9.06 -9.88
CA ALA A 172 3.38 -8.29 -10.86
C ALA A 172 2.34 -7.38 -10.19
N ARG A 173 1.74 -7.82 -9.08
CA ARG A 173 0.83 -6.98 -8.30
C ARG A 173 1.56 -5.82 -7.64
N ASP A 174 2.71 -6.07 -7.05
CA ASP A 174 3.51 -5.04 -6.38
C ASP A 174 4.01 -4.01 -7.39
N MET A 175 4.58 -4.45 -8.51
CA MET A 175 4.99 -3.58 -9.62
C MET A 175 3.83 -2.76 -10.18
N ARG A 176 2.63 -3.36 -10.32
CA ARG A 176 1.43 -2.64 -10.76
C ARG A 176 1.11 -1.47 -9.83
N TYR A 177 1.05 -1.71 -8.52
CA TYR A 177 0.70 -0.66 -7.57
C TYR A 177 1.79 0.40 -7.47
N GLN A 178 3.06 0.02 -7.59
CA GLN A 178 4.16 0.96 -7.68
C GLN A 178 4.01 1.89 -8.89
N LYS A 179 3.81 1.34 -10.09
CA LYS A 179 3.62 2.15 -11.32
C LYS A 179 2.39 3.04 -11.28
N LEU A 180 1.26 2.54 -10.75
CA LEU A 180 0.07 3.35 -10.55
C LEU A 180 0.34 4.53 -9.60
N GLN A 181 1.11 4.30 -8.52
CA GLN A 181 1.45 5.32 -7.57
C GLN A 181 2.42 6.38 -8.14
N GLU A 182 3.46 5.96 -8.85
CA GLU A 182 4.40 6.86 -9.54
C GLU A 182 3.66 7.84 -10.45
N ILE A 183 2.81 7.34 -11.34
CA ILE A 183 2.03 8.17 -12.28
C ILE A 183 1.05 9.10 -11.57
N CYS A 184 0.39 8.63 -10.51
CA CYS A 184 -0.49 9.49 -9.71
C CYS A 184 0.30 10.65 -9.08
N VAL A 185 1.47 10.39 -8.52
CA VAL A 185 2.32 11.41 -7.90
C VAL A 185 2.81 12.42 -8.93
N GLU A 186 3.31 11.95 -10.08
CA GLU A 186 3.79 12.79 -11.20
C GLU A 186 2.70 13.70 -11.75
N ASN A 187 1.48 13.17 -11.89
CA ASN A 187 0.34 13.94 -12.35
C ASN A 187 -0.32 14.80 -11.26
N GLY A 188 0.14 14.73 -10.00
CA GLY A 188 -0.50 15.45 -8.88
C GLY A 188 -1.93 14.96 -8.57
N ILE A 189 -2.19 13.67 -8.79
CA ILE A 189 -3.46 12.99 -8.49
C ILE A 189 -3.33 12.32 -7.11
N ARG A 190 -4.39 12.39 -6.30
CA ARG A 190 -4.41 11.82 -4.94
C ARG A 190 -5.46 10.72 -4.74
N VAL A 191 -6.19 10.39 -5.79
CA VAL A 191 -7.26 9.38 -5.76
C VAL A 191 -7.06 8.39 -6.89
N LEU A 192 -7.02 7.11 -6.54
CA LEU A 192 -6.88 5.99 -7.48
C LEU A 192 -8.08 5.06 -7.33
N LEU A 193 -8.83 4.83 -8.41
CA LEU A 193 -9.90 3.84 -8.45
C LEU A 193 -9.39 2.53 -9.07
N VAL A 194 -9.81 1.40 -8.49
CA VAL A 194 -9.57 0.08 -9.07
C VAL A 194 -10.86 -0.75 -9.08
N ALA A 195 -10.99 -1.60 -10.09
CA ALA A 195 -12.23 -2.31 -10.41
C ALA A 195 -12.41 -3.64 -9.64
N HIS A 196 -12.10 -3.67 -8.34
CA HIS A 196 -12.41 -4.85 -7.54
C HIS A 196 -13.92 -4.94 -7.27
N HIS A 197 -14.47 -6.14 -7.36
CA HIS A 197 -15.92 -6.39 -7.27
C HIS A 197 -16.30 -7.45 -6.21
N ALA A 198 -17.58 -7.78 -6.09
CA ALA A 198 -18.11 -8.66 -5.04
C ALA A 198 -17.56 -10.09 -5.11
N ASP A 199 -17.36 -10.64 -6.31
CA ASP A 199 -16.77 -11.97 -6.46
C ASP A 199 -15.29 -12.00 -6.08
N ASP A 200 -14.54 -10.90 -6.30
CA ASP A 200 -13.15 -10.82 -5.80
C ASP A 200 -13.11 -10.90 -4.27
N GLN A 201 -14.15 -10.39 -3.59
CA GLN A 201 -14.30 -10.51 -2.14
C GLN A 201 -14.61 -11.94 -1.74
N ALA A 202 -15.52 -12.62 -2.44
CA ALA A 202 -15.83 -14.03 -2.22
C ALA A 202 -14.59 -14.92 -2.41
N GLU A 203 -13.84 -14.72 -3.49
CA GLU A 203 -12.57 -15.41 -3.74
C GLU A 203 -11.57 -15.19 -2.59
N LEU A 204 -11.42 -13.94 -2.15
CA LEU A 204 -10.49 -13.59 -1.09
C LEU A 204 -10.95 -14.14 0.27
N PHE A 205 -12.25 -14.19 0.53
CA PHE A 205 -12.83 -14.77 1.74
C PHE A 205 -12.46 -16.25 1.83
N ILE A 206 -12.76 -17.05 0.81
CA ILE A 206 -12.43 -18.49 0.78
C ILE A 206 -10.92 -18.71 0.89
N LEU A 207 -10.12 -17.92 0.17
CA LEU A 207 -8.65 -17.99 0.24
C LEU A 207 -8.11 -17.68 1.65
N ARG A 208 -8.70 -16.72 2.37
CA ARG A 208 -8.28 -16.36 3.72
C ARG A 208 -8.79 -17.34 4.76
N LEU A 209 -9.97 -17.91 4.53
CA LEU A 209 -10.56 -18.97 5.34
C LEU A 209 -9.73 -20.26 5.27
N SER A 210 -9.26 -20.68 4.08
CA SER A 210 -8.34 -21.83 3.95
C SER A 210 -6.98 -21.60 4.61
N ARG A 211 -6.66 -20.34 4.95
CA ARG A 211 -5.46 -19.95 5.70
C ARG A 211 -5.74 -19.64 7.17
N ASN A 212 -6.90 -20.03 7.71
CA ASN A 212 -7.31 -19.83 9.09
C ASN A 212 -7.26 -18.35 9.54
N SER A 213 -7.65 -17.44 8.66
CA SER A 213 -7.74 -16.02 9.01
C SER A 213 -8.91 -15.76 9.96
N GLY A 214 -8.71 -14.89 10.95
CA GLY A 214 -9.80 -14.38 11.79
C GLY A 214 -10.69 -13.35 11.08
N VAL A 215 -11.75 -12.89 11.76
CA VAL A 215 -12.78 -12.00 11.20
C VAL A 215 -12.22 -10.75 10.50
N LEU A 216 -11.19 -10.09 11.06
CA LEU A 216 -10.56 -8.92 10.42
C LEU A 216 -9.91 -9.26 9.07
N GLY A 217 -9.39 -10.48 8.94
CA GLY A 217 -8.88 -11.01 7.68
C GLY A 217 -10.01 -11.43 6.76
N LEU A 218 -11.05 -12.10 7.26
CA LEU A 218 -12.20 -12.53 6.46
C LEU A 218 -13.01 -11.36 5.89
N ALA A 219 -12.93 -10.17 6.51
CA ALA A 219 -13.48 -8.92 5.98
C ALA A 219 -12.94 -8.48 4.60
N GLY A 220 -11.99 -9.24 4.02
CA GLY A 220 -11.57 -9.07 2.64
C GLY A 220 -10.85 -7.75 2.36
N MET A 221 -11.12 -7.13 1.22
CA MET A 221 -10.62 -5.80 0.86
C MET A 221 -11.51 -4.72 1.48
N ALA A 222 -10.93 -3.59 1.87
CA ALA A 222 -11.72 -2.44 2.31
C ALA A 222 -12.23 -1.63 1.12
N PHE A 223 -13.31 -0.88 1.35
CA PHE A 223 -13.87 0.04 0.36
C PHE A 223 -12.86 1.11 -0.04
N SER A 224 -12.21 1.72 0.95
CA SER A 224 -11.14 2.69 0.76
C SER A 224 -9.91 2.30 1.57
N SER A 225 -8.73 2.64 1.04
CA SER A 225 -7.46 2.45 1.73
C SER A 225 -6.44 3.48 1.28
N GLN A 226 -5.53 3.91 2.14
CA GLN A 226 -4.49 4.88 1.81
C GLN A 226 -3.21 4.17 1.40
N LEU A 227 -2.79 4.30 0.14
CA LEU A 227 -1.48 3.86 -0.31
C LEU A 227 -0.44 4.87 0.13
N PHE A 228 0.42 4.47 1.06
CA PHE A 228 1.51 5.32 1.52
C PHE A 228 2.62 5.35 0.47
N SER A 229 3.13 6.54 0.17
CA SER A 229 4.19 6.66 -0.81
C SER A 229 5.47 5.98 -0.36
N SER A 230 6.01 5.11 -1.22
CA SER A 230 7.37 4.60 -1.10
C SER A 230 8.42 5.66 -1.43
N SER A 231 8.03 6.77 -2.07
CA SER A 231 8.95 7.85 -2.42
C SER A 231 9.54 8.46 -1.14
N LEU A 232 10.87 8.48 -1.07
CA LEU A 232 11.61 8.98 0.08
C LEU A 232 11.24 10.44 0.39
N PRO A 233 10.95 10.78 1.67
CA PRO A 233 10.67 12.14 2.04
C PRO A 233 11.90 13.04 1.81
N GLN A 234 11.68 14.27 1.32
CA GLN A 234 12.75 15.24 1.12
C GLN A 234 13.15 15.88 2.45
N PHE A 235 14.46 16.07 2.65
CA PHE A 235 15.00 16.67 3.87
C PHE A 235 14.66 18.16 3.94
N GLY A 236 14.09 18.63 5.06
CA GLY A 236 13.86 20.06 5.31
C GLY A 236 12.68 20.73 4.58
N GLN A 237 11.87 19.99 3.79
CA GLN A 237 10.61 20.52 3.26
C GLN A 237 9.40 20.15 4.14
N SER A 238 8.45 21.09 4.25
CA SER A 238 7.14 20.82 4.85
C SER A 238 6.45 19.68 4.09
N TYR A 239 5.76 18.83 4.85
CA TYR A 239 5.20 17.56 4.41
C TYR A 239 4.43 17.70 3.09
N VAL A 240 5.00 17.25 1.97
CA VAL A 240 4.18 16.92 0.82
C VAL A 240 3.62 15.53 1.09
N ASN A 241 2.40 15.48 1.60
CA ASN A 241 1.66 14.23 1.64
C ASN A 241 1.47 13.73 0.20
N ARG A 242 2.18 12.65 -0.15
CA ARG A 242 2.12 11.97 -1.46
C ARG A 242 1.26 10.71 -1.40
N ASP A 243 0.50 10.53 -0.33
CA ASP A 243 -0.36 9.39 -0.18
C ASP A 243 -1.48 9.42 -1.22
N ILE A 244 -1.98 8.24 -1.55
CA ILE A 244 -3.04 8.08 -2.54
C ILE A 244 -4.20 7.36 -1.88
N LEU A 245 -5.38 7.95 -1.94
CA LEU A 245 -6.62 7.28 -1.58
C LEU A 245 -6.97 6.26 -2.66
N LEU A 246 -6.78 4.99 -2.37
CA LEU A 246 -7.21 3.87 -3.20
C LEU A 246 -8.66 3.51 -2.86
N VAL A 247 -9.57 3.69 -3.83
CA VAL A 247 -11.00 3.42 -3.68
C VAL A 247 -11.43 2.27 -4.60
N ARG A 248 -12.32 1.42 -4.09
CA ARG A 248 -12.86 0.24 -4.79
C ARG A 248 -14.38 0.39 -4.93
N PRO A 249 -14.86 1.23 -5.86
CA PRO A 249 -16.28 1.61 -5.91
C PRO A 249 -17.22 0.46 -6.30
N LEU A 250 -16.70 -0.62 -6.89
CA LEU A 250 -17.50 -1.72 -7.44
C LEU A 250 -17.63 -2.93 -6.50
N LEU A 251 -17.17 -2.82 -5.25
CA LEU A 251 -17.06 -3.97 -4.32
C LEU A 251 -18.36 -4.71 -4.01
N ASP A 252 -19.52 -4.11 -4.27
CA ASP A 252 -20.83 -4.74 -4.02
C ASP A 252 -21.61 -5.00 -5.32
N LEU A 253 -20.95 -4.84 -6.47
CA LEU A 253 -21.44 -5.25 -7.78
C LEU A 253 -20.85 -6.61 -8.13
N SER A 254 -21.63 -7.45 -8.79
CA SER A 254 -21.19 -8.77 -9.25
C SER A 254 -20.38 -8.68 -10.55
N LYS A 255 -19.70 -9.77 -10.90
CA LYS A 255 -19.04 -9.94 -12.19
C LYS A 255 -20.02 -9.82 -13.36
N ASP A 256 -21.23 -10.33 -13.18
CA ASP A 256 -22.30 -10.22 -14.18
C ASP A 256 -22.72 -8.75 -14.41
N ASP A 257 -22.76 -7.95 -13.34
CA ASP A 257 -22.98 -6.50 -13.44
C ASP A 257 -21.87 -5.83 -14.27
N MET A 258 -20.61 -6.27 -14.17
CA MET A 258 -19.52 -5.71 -14.97
C MET A 258 -19.76 -5.91 -16.48
N TYR A 259 -20.23 -7.10 -16.87
CA TYR A 259 -20.59 -7.37 -18.26
C TYR A 259 -21.79 -6.53 -18.72
N LYS A 260 -22.83 -6.42 -17.89
CA LYS A 260 -23.99 -5.57 -18.15
C LYS A 260 -23.60 -4.11 -18.32
N ILE A 261 -22.75 -3.58 -17.46
CA ILE A 261 -22.25 -2.19 -17.56
C ILE A 261 -21.46 -1.98 -18.85
N CYS A 262 -20.58 -2.91 -19.23
CA CYS A 262 -19.84 -2.81 -20.49
C CYS A 262 -20.77 -2.83 -21.71
N GLN A 263 -21.77 -3.72 -21.71
CA GLN A 263 -22.79 -3.80 -22.75
C GLN A 263 -23.64 -2.53 -22.83
N GLY A 264 -24.10 -2.03 -21.68
CA GLY A 264 -24.88 -0.78 -21.59
C GLY A 264 -24.09 0.46 -22.00
N GLY A 265 -22.77 0.44 -21.82
CA GLY A 265 -21.85 1.47 -22.32
C GLY A 265 -21.41 1.28 -23.77
N GLY A 266 -21.78 0.18 -24.44
CA GLY A 266 -21.35 -0.16 -25.79
C GLY A 266 -19.84 -0.36 -25.94
N ARG A 267 -19.17 -0.89 -24.90
CA ARG A 267 -17.70 -1.04 -24.86
C ARG A 267 -17.26 -2.50 -24.87
N ASP A 268 -16.33 -2.80 -25.77
CA ASP A 268 -15.65 -4.09 -25.83
C ASP A 268 -14.53 -4.18 -24.79
N TRP A 269 -14.23 -5.39 -24.34
CA TRP A 269 -13.14 -5.69 -23.40
C TRP A 269 -12.15 -6.71 -23.97
N VAL A 270 -11.08 -6.98 -23.23
CA VAL A 270 -10.10 -8.03 -23.52
C VAL A 270 -10.22 -9.11 -22.45
N GLU A 271 -10.24 -10.39 -22.85
CA GLU A 271 -10.21 -11.51 -21.92
C GLU A 271 -8.82 -12.13 -21.84
N ASP A 272 -8.33 -12.37 -20.62
CA ASP A 272 -7.04 -13.02 -20.39
C ASP A 272 -7.18 -14.55 -20.37
N PRO A 273 -6.52 -15.31 -21.28
CA PRO A 273 -6.50 -16.77 -21.29
C PRO A 273 -5.96 -17.36 -20.00
N THR A 274 -5.06 -16.64 -19.31
CA THR A 274 -4.53 -17.11 -18.03
C THR A 274 -5.60 -17.20 -16.94
N ASN A 275 -6.75 -16.52 -17.10
CA ASN A 275 -7.90 -16.65 -16.20
C ASN A 275 -8.50 -18.06 -16.19
N GLN A 276 -8.26 -18.85 -17.24
CA GLN A 276 -8.73 -20.24 -17.32
C GLN A 276 -7.76 -21.23 -16.66
N SER A 277 -6.55 -20.80 -16.31
CA SER A 277 -5.53 -21.67 -15.72
C SER A 277 -5.87 -22.05 -14.28
N GLN A 278 -5.95 -23.35 -13.99
CA GLN A 278 -6.15 -23.88 -12.63
C GLN A 278 -4.86 -23.91 -11.79
N LEU A 279 -3.72 -23.50 -12.35
CA LEU A 279 -2.46 -23.40 -11.61
C LEU A 279 -2.55 -22.38 -10.47
N TYR A 280 -3.35 -21.33 -10.67
CA TYR A 280 -3.51 -20.24 -9.71
C TYR A 280 -4.70 -20.50 -8.78
N THR A 281 -4.45 -20.39 -7.47
CA THR A 281 -5.46 -20.64 -6.43
C THR A 281 -6.72 -19.81 -6.62
N ARG A 282 -6.59 -18.52 -6.97
CA ARG A 282 -7.75 -17.65 -7.23
C ARG A 282 -8.64 -18.16 -8.37
N ASN A 283 -8.04 -18.60 -9.47
CA ASN A 283 -8.80 -19.11 -10.62
C ASN A 283 -9.55 -20.41 -10.28
N ARG A 284 -8.95 -21.29 -9.46
CA ARG A 284 -9.65 -22.49 -8.96
C ARG A 284 -10.86 -22.12 -8.10
N ILE A 285 -10.66 -21.23 -7.12
CA ILE A 285 -11.74 -20.74 -6.26
C ILE A 285 -12.85 -20.11 -7.11
N ARG A 286 -12.51 -19.23 -8.06
CA ARG A 286 -13.46 -18.62 -8.99
C ARG A 286 -14.27 -19.65 -9.76
N LYS A 287 -13.62 -20.70 -10.29
CA LYS A 287 -14.31 -21.77 -11.03
C LYS A 287 -15.27 -22.55 -10.13
N SER A 288 -14.87 -22.82 -8.89
CA SER A 288 -15.75 -23.52 -7.93
C SER A 288 -16.93 -22.65 -7.50
N LEU A 289 -16.71 -21.35 -7.31
CA LEU A 289 -17.77 -20.38 -7.00
C LEU A 289 -18.71 -20.16 -8.18
N GLY A 290 -18.25 -20.20 -9.42
CA GLY A 290 -19.10 -19.98 -10.60
C GLY A 290 -20.24 -21.00 -10.80
N ASN A 291 -20.24 -22.10 -10.04
CA ASN A 291 -21.28 -23.14 -10.06
C ASN A 291 -22.20 -23.07 -8.82
N SER A 292 -22.11 -22.01 -8.00
CA SER A 292 -22.93 -21.84 -6.79
C SER A 292 -24.38 -21.45 -7.11
N SER A 293 -25.25 -21.55 -6.11
CA SER A 293 -26.62 -21.05 -6.20
C SER A 293 -26.70 -19.58 -5.82
N VAL A 294 -27.74 -18.87 -6.31
CA VAL A 294 -28.00 -17.46 -5.95
C VAL A 294 -28.13 -17.28 -4.43
N MET A 295 -28.72 -18.25 -3.73
CA MET A 295 -28.82 -18.23 -2.27
C MET A 295 -27.45 -18.35 -1.60
N PHE A 296 -26.58 -19.24 -2.09
CA PHE A 296 -25.21 -19.34 -1.60
C PHE A 296 -24.46 -18.02 -1.74
N ASP A 297 -24.56 -17.36 -2.91
CA ASP A 297 -23.88 -16.09 -3.15
C ASP A 297 -24.39 -14.99 -2.22
N HIS A 298 -25.71 -14.90 -2.03
CA HIS A 298 -26.32 -13.92 -1.13
C HIS A 298 -25.87 -14.13 0.33
N GLU A 299 -25.92 -15.36 0.83
CA GLU A 299 -25.48 -15.71 2.19
C GLU A 299 -23.96 -15.48 2.38
N LEU A 300 -23.15 -15.82 1.36
CA LEU A 300 -21.71 -15.58 1.37
C LEU A 300 -21.39 -14.07 1.42
N GLN A 301 -22.09 -13.26 0.64
CA GLN A 301 -21.93 -11.80 0.70
C GLN A 301 -22.40 -11.24 2.05
N ALA A 302 -23.48 -11.77 2.64
CA ALA A 302 -23.97 -11.35 3.95
C ALA A 302 -22.95 -11.61 5.07
N VAL A 303 -22.27 -12.77 5.08
CA VAL A 303 -21.22 -13.04 6.07
C VAL A 303 -19.98 -12.17 5.85
N ILE A 304 -19.61 -11.91 4.59
CA ILE A 304 -18.51 -10.98 4.26
C ILE A 304 -18.84 -9.56 4.76
N HIS A 305 -20.09 -9.11 4.58
CA HIS A 305 -20.57 -7.82 5.06
C HIS A 305 -20.46 -7.73 6.59
N ALA A 306 -20.96 -8.74 7.32
CA ALA A 306 -20.83 -8.77 8.78
C ALA A 306 -19.36 -8.77 9.27
N CYS A 307 -18.46 -9.42 8.53
CA CYS A 307 -17.02 -9.34 8.80
C CYS A 307 -16.47 -7.92 8.56
N ARG A 308 -16.93 -7.24 7.50
CA ARG A 308 -16.54 -5.86 7.18
C ARG A 308 -17.00 -4.90 8.27
N ASP A 309 -18.26 -4.97 8.70
CA ASP A 309 -18.81 -4.15 9.80
C ASP A 309 -17.99 -4.33 11.07
N THR A 310 -17.65 -5.58 11.39
CA THR A 310 -16.78 -5.91 12.52
C THR A 310 -15.39 -5.27 12.36
N ARG A 311 -14.78 -5.34 11.18
CA ARG A 311 -13.49 -4.69 10.95
C ARG A 311 -13.59 -3.17 11.08
N MET A 312 -14.62 -2.54 10.53
CA MET A 312 -14.84 -1.10 10.57
C MET A 312 -14.96 -0.59 12.00
N TYR A 313 -15.81 -1.24 12.81
CA TYR A 313 -15.92 -0.93 14.23
C TYR A 313 -14.57 -1.05 14.95
N VAL A 314 -13.84 -2.14 14.70
CA VAL A 314 -12.53 -2.36 15.33
C VAL A 314 -11.50 -1.33 14.87
N ASP A 315 -11.51 -0.91 13.59
CA ASP A 315 -10.67 0.19 13.09
C ASP A 315 -10.97 1.50 13.82
N GLN A 316 -12.26 1.85 13.98
CA GLN A 316 -12.68 3.06 14.68
C GLN A 316 -12.20 3.07 16.14
N ILE A 317 -12.47 2.00 16.90
CA ILE A 317 -12.01 1.88 18.29
C ILE A 317 -10.48 1.94 18.37
N CYS A 318 -9.75 1.30 17.46
CA CYS A 318 -8.29 1.37 17.46
C CYS A 318 -7.77 2.79 17.23
N GLN A 319 -8.41 3.56 16.34
CA GLN A 319 -8.03 4.94 16.09
C GLN A 319 -8.24 5.81 17.34
N ASP A 320 -9.35 5.65 18.03
CA ASP A 320 -9.64 6.37 19.27
C ASP A 320 -8.64 6.02 20.37
N LEU A 321 -8.34 4.72 20.53
CA LEU A 321 -7.32 4.26 21.47
C LEU A 321 -5.95 4.82 21.15
N ILE A 322 -5.54 4.84 19.88
CA ILE A 322 -4.26 5.43 19.45
C ILE A 322 -4.20 6.91 19.82
N ASN A 323 -5.22 7.69 19.45
CA ASN A 323 -5.27 9.12 19.68
C ASN A 323 -5.23 9.48 21.18
N ASN A 324 -5.87 8.67 22.03
CA ASN A 324 -6.01 8.96 23.45
C ASN A 324 -4.87 8.40 24.32
N THR A 325 -4.19 7.34 23.88
CA THR A 325 -3.27 6.58 24.76
C THR A 325 -1.83 6.53 24.27
N VAL A 326 -1.55 6.87 23.00
CA VAL A 326 -0.22 6.73 22.40
C VAL A 326 0.43 8.09 22.18
N THR A 327 1.60 8.29 22.78
CA THR A 327 2.47 9.44 22.51
C THR A 327 3.68 9.01 21.68
N VAL A 328 3.85 9.58 20.49
CA VAL A 328 5.01 9.34 19.62
C VAL A 328 6.11 10.35 19.94
N MET A 329 7.33 9.86 20.15
CA MET A 329 8.48 10.71 20.45
C MET A 329 9.33 10.92 19.19
N PRO A 330 9.95 12.09 18.98
CA PRO A 330 10.76 12.39 17.80
C PRO A 330 12.04 11.55 17.69
N HIS A 331 12.39 10.82 18.74
CA HIS A 331 13.50 9.88 18.79
C HIS A 331 13.11 8.46 18.32
N GLY A 332 11.89 8.30 17.79
CA GLY A 332 11.44 7.09 17.11
C GLY A 332 10.85 5.99 18.00
N TYR A 333 10.49 6.27 19.24
CA TYR A 333 9.78 5.33 20.11
C TYR A 333 8.40 5.86 20.46
N ALA A 334 7.50 4.96 20.90
CA ALA A 334 6.17 5.32 21.35
C ALA A 334 6.02 5.04 22.85
N VAL A 335 5.15 5.81 23.51
CA VAL A 335 4.74 5.61 24.90
C VAL A 335 3.25 5.31 24.90
N ILE A 336 2.86 4.18 25.48
CA ILE A 336 1.46 3.79 25.69
C ILE A 336 1.12 4.06 27.16
N ASP A 337 0.07 4.83 27.39
CA ASP A 337 -0.51 5.04 28.72
C ASP A 337 -1.45 3.87 29.07
N LEU A 338 -1.04 2.99 29.99
CA LEU A 338 -1.80 1.79 30.35
C LEU A 338 -2.97 2.10 31.30
N GLU A 339 -2.93 3.21 32.01
CA GLU A 339 -4.04 3.65 32.87
C GLU A 339 -5.19 4.17 32.01
N LEU A 340 -4.89 5.02 31.01
CA LEU A 340 -5.88 5.49 30.05
C LEU A 340 -6.39 4.37 29.12
N LEU A 341 -5.51 3.46 28.70
CA LEU A 341 -5.88 2.33 27.84
C LEU A 341 -6.79 1.32 28.56
N ASN A 342 -6.57 1.11 29.86
CA ASN A 342 -7.22 0.06 30.65
C ASN A 342 -7.39 -1.28 29.89
N PRO A 343 -6.29 -2.01 29.61
CA PRO A 343 -6.29 -3.17 28.70
C PRO A 343 -7.28 -4.29 29.06
N SER A 344 -7.69 -4.36 30.32
CA SER A 344 -8.66 -5.35 30.82
C SER A 344 -10.09 -5.07 30.34
N MET A 345 -10.43 -3.80 30.08
CA MET A 345 -11.75 -3.38 29.59
C MET A 345 -11.84 -3.35 28.06
N VAL A 346 -10.70 -3.38 27.36
CA VAL A 346 -10.68 -3.38 25.89
C VAL A 346 -10.95 -4.78 25.34
N VAL A 347 -11.93 -4.85 24.42
CA VAL A 347 -12.28 -6.06 23.69
C VAL A 347 -11.04 -6.66 23.03
N HIS A 348 -10.87 -7.99 23.15
CA HIS A 348 -9.65 -8.70 22.76
C HIS A 348 -9.20 -8.40 21.32
N ILE A 349 -10.15 -8.37 20.38
CA ILE A 349 -9.85 -8.11 18.97
C ILE A 349 -9.36 -6.68 18.72
N CYS A 350 -9.92 -5.70 19.43
CA CYS A 350 -9.49 -4.29 19.38
C CYS A 350 -8.10 -4.14 19.96
N LEU A 351 -7.86 -4.69 21.16
CA LEU A 351 -6.53 -4.61 21.80
C LEU A 351 -5.45 -5.27 20.95
N SER A 352 -5.75 -6.42 20.33
CA SER A 352 -4.82 -7.14 19.46
C SER A 352 -4.43 -6.31 18.23
N LYS A 353 -5.42 -5.72 17.56
CA LYS A 353 -5.18 -4.87 16.39
C LYS A 353 -4.45 -3.58 16.78
N PHE A 354 -4.87 -2.91 17.85
CA PHE A 354 -4.20 -1.73 18.40
C PHE A 354 -2.70 -1.98 18.62
N LEU A 355 -2.36 -3.05 19.34
CA LEU A 355 -0.95 -3.40 19.59
C LEU A 355 -0.21 -3.72 18.29
N ALA A 356 -0.83 -4.44 17.36
CA ALA A 356 -0.22 -4.71 16.07
C ALA A 356 0.12 -3.41 15.31
N LEU A 357 -0.77 -2.41 15.32
CA LEU A 357 -0.54 -1.12 14.66
C LEU A 357 0.62 -0.34 15.29
N VAL A 358 0.69 -0.27 16.62
CA VAL A 358 1.79 0.42 17.33
C VAL A 358 3.13 -0.28 17.07
N LEU A 359 3.16 -1.62 17.10
CA LEU A 359 4.39 -2.38 16.87
C LEU A 359 4.85 -2.27 15.41
N GLN A 360 3.93 -2.28 14.44
CA GLN A 360 4.26 -2.04 13.03
C GLN A 360 4.82 -0.64 12.80
N PHE A 361 4.27 0.37 13.47
CA PHE A 361 4.77 1.73 13.43
C PHE A 361 6.18 1.85 14.01
N VAL A 362 6.49 1.22 15.15
CA VAL A 362 7.83 1.34 15.73
C VAL A 362 8.88 0.51 14.98
N SER A 363 8.52 -0.72 14.58
CA SER A 363 9.43 -1.65 13.90
C SER A 363 9.54 -1.45 12.38
N GLN A 364 8.61 -0.71 11.77
CA GLN A 364 8.49 -0.54 10.31
C GLN A 364 8.32 -1.86 9.54
N ARG A 365 7.86 -2.92 10.22
CA ARG A 365 7.55 -4.21 9.59
C ARG A 365 6.23 -4.12 8.82
N GLN A 366 6.25 -4.62 7.59
CA GLN A 366 5.06 -4.67 6.75
C GLN A 366 3.98 -5.64 7.29
N ARG A 367 4.40 -6.76 7.90
CA ARG A 367 3.46 -7.78 8.41
C ARG A 367 3.21 -7.61 9.91
N PRO A 368 1.94 -7.68 10.36
CA PRO A 368 1.61 -7.58 11.77
C PRO A 368 2.00 -8.85 12.54
N VAL A 369 2.05 -8.74 13.86
CA VAL A 369 2.26 -9.88 14.77
C VAL A 369 1.10 -10.86 14.66
N ARG A 370 1.40 -12.17 14.64
CA ARG A 370 0.40 -13.24 14.53
C ARG A 370 0.72 -14.39 15.48
N GLY A 371 -0.24 -15.30 15.63
CA GLY A 371 -0.04 -16.57 16.32
C GLY A 371 0.26 -16.44 17.82
N SER A 372 1.13 -17.32 18.32
CA SER A 372 1.52 -17.39 19.74
C SER A 372 2.14 -16.08 20.23
N ALA A 373 2.95 -15.40 19.41
CA ALA A 373 3.57 -14.11 19.76
C ALA A 373 2.52 -13.02 20.05
N SER A 374 1.43 -12.96 19.28
CA SER A 374 0.33 -12.01 19.53
C SER A 374 -0.42 -12.34 20.83
N LYS A 375 -0.64 -13.63 21.13
CA LYS A 375 -1.26 -14.06 22.40
C LYS A 375 -0.40 -13.71 23.61
N LEU A 376 0.92 -13.94 23.51
CA LEU A 376 1.88 -13.61 24.58
C LEU A 376 1.94 -12.10 24.83
N LEU A 377 1.96 -11.31 23.75
CA LEU A 377 1.92 -9.85 23.82
C LEU A 377 0.64 -9.34 24.50
N LEU A 378 -0.52 -9.92 24.16
CA LEU A 378 -1.79 -9.55 24.78
C LEU A 378 -1.83 -9.88 26.28
N ALA A 379 -1.36 -11.07 26.66
CA ALA A 379 -1.26 -11.46 28.06
C ALA A 379 -0.36 -10.49 28.83
N TYR A 380 0.81 -10.15 28.26
CA TYR A 380 1.75 -9.21 28.84
C TYR A 380 1.17 -7.80 29.04
N VAL A 381 0.43 -7.26 28.07
CA VAL A 381 -0.18 -5.93 28.19
C VAL A 381 -1.34 -5.91 29.21
N ARG A 382 -2.05 -7.04 29.36
CA ARG A 382 -3.13 -7.18 30.35
C ARG A 382 -2.60 -7.35 31.78
N THR A 383 -1.36 -7.80 31.96
CA THR A 383 -0.70 -7.78 33.27
C THR A 383 -0.22 -6.37 33.61
N SER A 384 -1.17 -5.49 33.95
CA SER A 384 -0.90 -4.13 34.46
C SER A 384 -0.75 -4.16 35.99
N PRO A 385 0.22 -3.44 36.58
CA PRO A 385 1.22 -2.58 35.94
C PRO A 385 2.33 -3.37 35.23
N CYS A 386 2.94 -2.76 34.22
CA CYS A 386 4.06 -3.35 33.47
C CYS A 386 5.28 -3.55 34.39
N LYS A 387 5.67 -4.81 34.66
CA LYS A 387 6.78 -5.15 35.58
C LYS A 387 8.03 -5.70 34.88
N THR A 388 7.85 -6.41 33.78
CA THR A 388 8.94 -7.07 33.04
C THR A 388 9.09 -6.44 31.65
N SER A 389 10.16 -6.76 30.93
CA SER A 389 10.32 -6.38 29.52
C SER A 389 9.97 -7.53 28.59
N LEU A 390 9.45 -7.24 27.40
CA LEU A 390 9.14 -8.21 26.36
C LEU A 390 9.69 -7.76 25.02
N THR A 391 10.31 -8.65 24.26
CA THR A 391 10.64 -8.39 22.85
C THR A 391 9.64 -9.08 21.95
N ALA A 392 8.97 -8.33 21.08
CA ALA A 392 8.02 -8.87 20.12
C ALA A 392 8.06 -8.05 18.83
N ALA A 393 8.03 -8.72 17.68
CA ALA A 393 7.88 -8.08 16.36
C ALA A 393 8.94 -7.02 16.02
N GLY A 394 10.18 -7.20 16.45
CA GLY A 394 11.22 -6.19 16.26
C GLY A 394 11.03 -4.95 17.15
N CYS A 395 10.18 -5.04 18.18
CA CYS A 395 10.05 -4.03 19.22
C CYS A 395 10.50 -4.58 20.57
N TYR A 396 11.13 -3.72 21.37
CA TYR A 396 11.40 -3.95 22.79
C TYR A 396 10.40 -3.13 23.62
N LEU A 397 9.62 -3.83 24.45
CA LEU A 397 8.60 -3.27 25.30
C LEU A 397 9.07 -3.31 26.76
N CYS A 398 8.93 -2.21 27.48
CA CYS A 398 9.29 -2.12 28.90
C CYS A 398 8.52 -1.01 29.62
N ALA A 399 8.54 -1.01 30.95
CA ALA A 399 7.97 0.08 31.73
C ALA A 399 8.70 1.41 31.46
N ALA A 400 7.96 2.52 31.42
CA ALA A 400 8.56 3.84 31.32
C ALA A 400 9.27 4.22 32.63
N PRO A 401 10.47 4.84 32.57
CA PRO A 401 11.17 5.30 33.76
C PRO A 401 10.30 6.21 34.63
N GLY A 402 10.24 5.93 35.93
CA GLY A 402 9.48 6.73 36.89
C GLY A 402 7.96 6.51 36.90
N SER A 403 7.40 5.70 35.99
CA SER A 403 5.95 5.48 35.91
C SER A 403 5.43 4.35 36.78
N LYS A 404 6.31 3.62 37.50
CA LYS A 404 5.96 2.41 38.27
C LYS A 404 5.15 1.37 37.46
N GLY A 405 5.34 1.32 36.14
CA GLY A 405 4.63 0.41 35.23
C GLY A 405 3.28 0.89 34.69
N ALA A 406 2.84 2.12 35.03
CA ALA A 406 1.62 2.73 34.47
C ALA A 406 1.73 3.13 32.99
N LYS A 407 2.96 3.34 32.51
CA LYS A 407 3.24 3.66 31.10
C LYS A 407 4.22 2.63 30.54
N MET A 408 4.02 2.27 29.28
CA MET A 408 4.83 1.29 28.57
C MET A 408 5.54 1.96 27.39
N LEU A 409 6.84 1.77 27.29
CA LEU A 409 7.64 2.16 26.13
C LEU A 409 7.57 1.07 25.06
N VAL A 410 7.45 1.47 23.80
CA VAL A 410 7.63 0.62 22.64
C VAL A 410 8.80 1.18 21.84
N CYS A 411 9.94 0.50 21.93
CA CYS A 411 11.20 0.89 21.30
C CYS A 411 11.54 -0.06 20.15
N CYS A 412 12.28 0.40 19.14
CA CYS A 412 12.77 -0.49 18.08
C CYS A 412 13.84 -1.42 18.66
N SER A 413 13.71 -2.73 18.43
CA SER A 413 14.73 -3.71 18.77
C SER A 413 15.74 -3.79 17.62
N VAL A 414 17.01 -3.52 17.92
CA VAL A 414 18.12 -3.57 16.96
C VAL A 414 18.75 -4.96 16.81
N ASN A 415 18.41 -5.90 17.69
CA ASN A 415 18.96 -7.26 17.71
C ASN A 415 18.25 -8.23 16.77
N HIS A 416 17.35 -7.74 15.90
CA HIS A 416 16.57 -8.57 14.98
C HIS A 416 16.68 -7.97 13.58
N SER A 417 16.75 -8.82 12.56
CA SER A 417 16.67 -8.48 11.13
C SER A 417 15.62 -7.38 10.86
N LEU A 418 16.10 -6.15 10.77
CA LEU A 418 15.35 -4.99 10.31
C LEU A 418 15.42 -4.94 8.78
N PRO A 419 14.58 -4.15 8.09
CA PRO A 419 14.80 -3.88 6.68
C PRO A 419 16.07 -3.03 6.55
N LEU A 420 17.19 -3.71 6.37
CA LEU A 420 18.57 -3.20 6.50
C LEU A 420 19.05 -2.39 5.28
N LYS A 421 18.21 -2.15 4.28
CA LYS A 421 18.65 -1.46 3.06
C LYS A 421 18.72 0.06 3.33
N LEU A 422 19.92 0.61 3.43
CA LEU A 422 20.14 2.04 3.30
C LEU A 422 19.72 2.47 1.90
N GLU A 423 18.67 3.27 1.83
CA GLU A 423 18.20 3.83 0.56
C GLU A 423 18.83 5.23 0.43
N SER A 424 19.76 5.38 -0.51
CA SER A 424 20.32 6.71 -0.85
C SER A 424 19.29 7.49 -1.66
N VAL A 425 18.94 8.69 -1.20
CA VAL A 425 18.09 9.60 -1.97
C VAL A 425 18.97 10.32 -2.98
N CYS A 426 18.77 10.10 -4.28
CA CYS A 426 19.24 11.04 -5.27
C CYS A 426 18.30 12.24 -5.26
N GLU A 427 18.83 13.45 -5.03
CA GLU A 427 18.16 14.71 -5.33
C GLU A 427 17.92 14.78 -6.85
N HIS A 428 16.94 14.01 -7.35
CA HIS A 428 16.37 14.30 -8.65
C HIS A 428 15.65 15.63 -8.47
N SER A 429 16.05 16.61 -9.27
CA SER A 429 15.54 17.97 -9.34
C SER A 429 14.04 17.97 -9.67
N TYR A 430 13.20 17.68 -8.67
CA TYR A 430 11.79 18.06 -8.68
C TYR A 430 11.64 19.49 -8.10
N GLU A 431 12.60 20.38 -8.38
CA GLU A 431 12.63 21.75 -7.84
C GLU A 431 11.51 22.67 -8.35
N HIS A 432 10.58 22.19 -9.20
CA HIS A 432 9.56 23.05 -9.78
C HIS A 432 8.11 22.59 -9.70
N MET A 433 7.77 21.57 -8.91
CA MET A 433 6.37 21.27 -8.64
C MET A 433 6.05 21.43 -7.16
N LYS A 434 5.60 22.63 -6.77
CA LYS A 434 4.65 22.73 -5.65
C LYS A 434 3.52 21.74 -5.95
N PRO A 435 3.34 20.69 -5.15
CA PRO A 435 2.30 19.71 -5.41
C PRO A 435 0.96 20.39 -5.13
N LYS A 436 0.27 20.78 -6.20
CA LYS A 436 -1.16 21.12 -6.14
C LYS A 436 -1.87 19.87 -5.59
N GLY A 437 -2.45 19.93 -4.39
CA GLY A 437 -3.34 18.87 -3.88
C GLY A 437 -2.99 18.20 -2.55
N ALA A 438 -1.96 18.62 -1.80
CA ALA A 438 -1.76 18.10 -0.43
C ALA A 438 -2.99 18.42 0.47
N ASP A 439 -3.48 19.65 0.41
CA ASP A 439 -4.73 20.08 1.04
C ASP A 439 -5.97 19.33 0.53
N GLU A 440 -5.95 18.81 -0.70
CA GLU A 440 -7.11 18.15 -1.32
C GLU A 440 -7.35 16.78 -0.69
N LEU A 441 -6.31 15.97 -0.49
CA LEU A 441 -6.45 14.67 0.17
C LEU A 441 -6.88 14.81 1.62
N GLU A 442 -6.30 15.76 2.36
CA GLU A 442 -6.68 16.01 3.76
C GLU A 442 -8.13 16.48 3.88
N LYS A 443 -8.60 17.32 2.94
CA LYS A 443 -10.01 17.71 2.84
C LYS A 443 -10.90 16.53 2.51
N ILE A 444 -10.54 15.69 1.54
CA ILE A 444 -11.31 14.48 1.20
C ILE A 444 -11.41 13.57 2.42
N VAL A 445 -10.30 13.26 3.07
CA VAL A 445 -10.29 12.39 4.26
C VAL A 445 -11.11 13.02 5.39
N SER A 446 -11.01 14.33 5.61
CA SER A 446 -11.78 15.03 6.64
C SER A 446 -13.29 15.05 6.33
N ASP A 447 -13.68 15.31 5.08
CA ASP A 447 -15.07 15.26 4.62
C ASP A 447 -15.66 13.87 4.85
N VAL A 448 -14.89 12.80 4.59
CA VAL A 448 -15.40 11.46 4.86
C VAL A 448 -15.54 11.19 6.36
N LYS A 449 -14.59 11.62 7.20
CA LYS A 449 -14.73 11.51 8.67
C LYS A 449 -16.01 12.19 9.16
N LEU A 450 -16.29 13.40 8.69
CA LEU A 450 -17.50 14.17 9.01
C LEU A 450 -18.80 13.51 8.49
N SER A 451 -18.73 12.85 7.34
CA SER A 451 -19.88 12.09 6.83
C SER A 451 -20.09 10.75 7.56
N SER A 452 -19.01 10.15 8.06
CA SER A 452 -19.00 8.86 8.75
C SER A 452 -19.43 8.94 10.22
N SER A 453 -19.33 10.13 10.84
CA SER A 453 -19.80 10.35 12.23
C SER A 453 -21.32 10.16 12.41
N HIS A 454 -22.08 9.98 11.32
CA HIS A 454 -23.50 9.65 11.35
C HIS A 454 -23.81 8.13 11.28
N SER A 455 -22.81 7.25 11.25
CA SER A 455 -22.98 5.79 11.23
C SER A 455 -22.03 5.08 12.21
N ALA A 456 -21.94 5.57 13.45
CA ALA A 456 -21.26 4.82 14.50
C ALA A 456 -22.06 3.53 14.75
N LEU A 457 -21.55 2.40 14.26
CA LEU A 457 -22.08 1.09 14.61
C LEU A 457 -21.95 0.92 16.12
N ASP A 458 -23.05 0.69 16.82
CA ASP A 458 -22.97 0.36 18.24
C ASP A 458 -22.38 -1.04 18.41
N ALA A 459 -21.71 -1.30 19.53
CA ALA A 459 -21.13 -2.60 19.83
C ALA A 459 -22.18 -3.73 19.75
N ALA A 460 -23.44 -3.41 20.06
CA ALA A 460 -24.57 -4.33 19.97
C ALA A 460 -24.89 -4.79 18.53
N ASP A 461 -24.59 -3.96 17.53
CA ASP A 461 -24.87 -4.25 16.12
C ASP A 461 -23.75 -5.09 15.47
N VAL A 462 -22.61 -5.24 16.14
CA VAL A 462 -21.42 -5.88 15.58
C VAL A 462 -21.34 -7.36 15.98
N ARG A 463 -21.72 -8.21 15.03
CA ARG A 463 -21.98 -9.64 15.23
C ARG A 463 -20.79 -10.51 15.63
N PHE A 464 -19.56 -10.13 15.28
CA PHE A 464 -18.38 -11.00 15.42
C PHE A 464 -17.28 -10.49 16.36
N LEU A 465 -17.57 -9.53 17.25
CA LEU A 465 -16.56 -8.94 18.15
C LEU A 465 -15.86 -9.95 19.07
N ASN A 466 -16.62 -10.89 19.62
CA ASN A 466 -16.17 -11.84 20.63
C ASN A 466 -16.00 -13.27 20.09
N VAL A 467 -15.97 -13.43 18.77
CA VAL A 467 -16.00 -14.74 18.14
C VAL A 467 -14.57 -15.18 17.81
N PRO A 468 -14.13 -16.37 18.26
CA PRO A 468 -12.82 -16.88 17.91
C PRO A 468 -12.76 -17.24 16.42
N SER A 469 -11.56 -17.20 15.85
CA SER A 469 -11.35 -17.27 14.39
C SER A 469 -11.84 -18.57 13.75
N ASP A 470 -11.85 -19.66 14.50
CA ASP A 470 -12.30 -21.01 14.09
C ASP A 470 -13.82 -21.20 14.19
N ARG A 471 -14.56 -20.28 14.84
CA ARG A 471 -16.01 -20.39 15.07
C ARG A 471 -16.84 -19.42 14.22
N ILE A 472 -16.23 -18.64 13.32
CA ILE A 472 -16.94 -17.60 12.55
C ILE A 472 -18.10 -18.18 11.73
N LEU A 473 -17.91 -19.32 11.06
CA LEU A 473 -18.97 -19.94 10.25
C LEU A 473 -20.10 -20.51 11.13
N LEU A 474 -19.76 -21.13 12.25
CA LEU A 474 -20.73 -21.65 13.21
C LEU A 474 -21.56 -20.52 13.83
N GLU A 475 -20.93 -19.41 14.17
CA GLU A 475 -21.63 -18.24 14.69
C GLU A 475 -22.51 -17.59 13.62
N ALA A 476 -22.03 -17.51 12.37
CA ALA A 476 -22.84 -17.02 11.26
C ALA A 476 -24.07 -17.91 11.01
N GLN A 477 -23.95 -19.22 11.19
CA GLN A 477 -25.07 -20.16 11.17
C GLN A 477 -26.04 -19.92 12.33
N ARG A 478 -25.53 -19.77 13.56
CA ARG A 478 -26.33 -19.49 14.76
C ARG A 478 -27.13 -18.18 14.63
N LEU A 479 -26.58 -17.19 13.94
CA LEU A 479 -27.21 -15.90 13.66
C LEU A 479 -28.10 -15.91 12.41
N ASN A 480 -28.33 -17.07 11.80
CA ASN A 480 -29.11 -17.24 10.56
C ASN A 480 -28.60 -16.39 9.38
N ILE A 481 -27.29 -16.10 9.34
CA ILE A 481 -26.64 -15.46 8.19
C ILE A 481 -26.34 -16.51 7.12
N LEU A 482 -25.95 -17.71 7.55
CA LEU A 482 -25.64 -18.85 6.67
C LEU A 482 -26.60 -20.01 6.98
N SER A 483 -27.15 -20.62 5.93
CA SER A 483 -27.83 -21.91 6.04
C SER A 483 -26.83 -23.04 6.24
N GLU A 484 -27.29 -24.17 6.78
CA GLU A 484 -26.46 -25.37 6.94
C GLU A 484 -25.86 -25.85 5.61
N ALA A 485 -26.64 -25.79 4.52
CA ALA A 485 -26.18 -26.15 3.18
C ALA A 485 -25.02 -25.25 2.70
N THR A 486 -25.11 -23.95 2.94
CA THR A 486 -24.04 -23.00 2.59
C THR A 486 -22.81 -23.21 3.44
N VAL A 487 -22.95 -23.43 4.76
CA VAL A 487 -21.82 -23.75 5.64
C VAL A 487 -21.08 -24.99 5.15
N ASN A 488 -21.80 -26.07 4.84
CA ASN A 488 -21.21 -27.30 4.33
C ASN A 488 -20.47 -27.08 3.00
N SER A 489 -21.04 -26.28 2.11
CA SER A 489 -20.41 -25.92 0.84
C SER A 489 -19.12 -25.10 1.04
N ILE A 490 -19.13 -24.11 1.94
CA ILE A 490 -17.95 -23.31 2.30
C ILE A 490 -16.86 -24.20 2.92
N LEU A 491 -17.22 -25.10 3.84
CA LEU A 491 -16.28 -26.02 4.48
C LEU A 491 -15.65 -26.99 3.47
N LEU A 492 -16.42 -27.46 2.49
CA LEU A 492 -15.90 -28.31 1.41
C LEU A 492 -14.90 -27.54 0.54
N LEU A 493 -15.19 -26.29 0.17
CA LEU A 493 -14.26 -25.43 -0.55
C LEU A 493 -12.99 -25.14 0.28
N GLN A 494 -13.15 -24.87 1.57
CA GLN A 494 -12.04 -24.64 2.49
C GLN A 494 -11.14 -25.88 2.57
N LYS A 495 -11.71 -27.07 2.73
CA LYS A 495 -10.97 -28.33 2.78
C LYS A 495 -10.21 -28.57 1.49
N HIS A 496 -10.87 -28.45 0.34
CA HIS A 496 -10.24 -28.60 -0.97
C HIS A 496 -9.04 -27.66 -1.16
N GLU A 497 -9.16 -26.39 -0.81
CA GLU A 497 -8.03 -25.45 -0.92
C GLU A 497 -6.95 -25.66 0.14
N THR A 498 -7.31 -26.15 1.33
CA THR A 498 -6.34 -26.52 2.38
C THR A 498 -5.52 -27.73 1.95
N ASP A 499 -6.16 -28.73 1.35
CA ASP A 499 -5.49 -29.95 0.87
C ASP A 499 -4.58 -29.64 -0.32
N ASN A 500 -5.05 -28.83 -1.28
CA ASN A 500 -4.21 -28.34 -2.39
C ASN A 500 -3.03 -27.47 -1.93
N PHE A 501 -3.14 -26.81 -0.78
CA PHE A 501 -2.03 -26.08 -0.17
C PHE A 501 -1.01 -27.04 0.47
N LYS A 502 -1.46 -28.12 1.11
CA LYS A 502 -0.60 -29.13 1.75
C LYS A 502 0.04 -30.10 0.77
N CYS A 503 -0.66 -30.49 -0.30
CA CYS A 503 -0.20 -31.44 -1.32
C CYS A 503 0.78 -30.86 -2.35
N LYS A 504 1.41 -29.71 -2.09
CA LYS A 504 2.57 -29.24 -2.86
C LYS A 504 3.90 -29.59 -2.16
N PRO A 505 4.37 -30.84 -2.25
CA PRO A 505 5.78 -31.13 -2.42
C PRO A 505 6.05 -31.59 -3.88
N GLU A 506 7.29 -31.37 -4.35
CA GLU A 506 7.91 -31.92 -5.58
C GLU A 506 7.84 -31.12 -6.90
N SER A 507 8.74 -30.15 -7.01
CA SER A 507 9.89 -30.23 -7.95
C SER A 507 10.86 -29.10 -7.60
N ALA A 508 11.39 -29.14 -6.38
CA ALA A 508 12.62 -28.45 -6.06
C ALA A 508 13.68 -29.54 -6.00
N SER A 509 14.38 -29.77 -7.13
CA SER A 509 15.75 -30.25 -7.04
C SER A 509 16.46 -29.32 -6.07
N ASP A 510 17.12 -29.90 -5.07
CA ASP A 510 17.79 -29.25 -3.94
C ASP A 510 18.25 -27.83 -4.24
N VAL A 511 17.35 -26.88 -4.01
CA VAL A 511 17.70 -25.49 -3.73
C VAL A 511 17.42 -25.41 -2.27
N GLU A 512 18.49 -25.56 -1.49
CA GLU A 512 18.57 -25.12 -0.11
C GLU A 512 17.65 -23.91 0.02
N LEU A 513 16.57 -24.10 0.79
CA LEU A 513 15.95 -23.00 1.48
C LEU A 513 17.12 -22.38 2.25
N LYS A 514 17.68 -21.31 1.69
CA LYS A 514 18.28 -20.26 2.49
C LYS A 514 17.16 -19.84 3.43
N GLN A 515 17.10 -20.55 4.56
CA GLN A 515 16.80 -19.93 5.84
C GLN A 515 17.50 -18.58 5.75
N GLU A 516 16.72 -17.52 5.99
CA GLU A 516 17.29 -16.23 6.38
C GLU A 516 18.53 -16.54 7.20
N GLY A 517 19.68 -16.11 6.68
CA GLY A 517 20.97 -16.76 6.95
C GLY A 517 21.17 -17.08 8.42
N GLU A 518 21.98 -18.11 8.66
CA GLU A 518 22.75 -18.24 9.91
C GLU A 518 23.05 -16.86 10.49
N PRO A 519 22.95 -16.64 11.82
CA PRO A 519 23.12 -15.33 12.42
C PRO A 519 24.45 -14.73 11.97
N GLY A 520 24.37 -13.91 10.93
CA GLY A 520 25.51 -13.26 10.33
C GLY A 520 26.15 -12.40 11.39
N SER A 521 27.47 -12.31 11.32
CA SER A 521 28.31 -11.47 12.18
C SER A 521 27.68 -10.08 12.41
N PRO A 522 27.97 -9.44 13.56
CA PRO A 522 27.44 -8.12 13.87
C PRO A 522 27.71 -7.14 12.72
N PHE A 523 26.62 -6.62 12.16
CA PHE A 523 26.47 -5.48 11.25
C PHE A 523 27.76 -4.87 10.68
N ASP A 524 28.00 -5.04 9.38
CA ASP A 524 28.97 -4.19 8.67
C ASP A 524 28.39 -2.77 8.52
N PRO A 525 29.08 -1.73 9.01
CA PRO A 525 28.66 -0.35 8.84
C PRO A 525 28.55 -0.02 7.33
N GLU A 526 27.49 0.68 6.91
CA GLU A 526 27.33 1.08 5.50
C GLU A 526 27.96 2.45 5.23
N GLN A 527 28.79 2.55 4.17
CA GLN A 527 29.51 3.76 3.82
C GLN A 527 28.56 4.84 3.29
N VAL A 528 28.71 6.06 3.82
CA VAL A 528 27.91 7.24 3.46
C VAL A 528 28.77 8.39 2.98
N LEU A 529 28.20 9.21 2.10
CA LEU A 529 28.82 10.32 1.38
C LEU A 529 28.20 11.64 1.84
N SER A 530 29.06 12.66 2.01
CA SER A 530 28.64 14.00 2.42
C SER A 530 27.67 14.62 1.41
N GLY A 531 26.67 15.36 1.90
CA GLY A 531 25.68 16.07 1.09
C GLY A 531 24.53 15.19 0.58
N LYS A 532 24.58 13.87 0.75
CA LYS A 532 23.46 12.97 0.42
C LYS A 532 22.53 12.78 1.61
N VAL A 533 21.26 12.48 1.32
CA VAL A 533 20.26 12.10 2.32
C VAL A 533 20.10 10.59 2.33
N TYR A 534 20.08 10.03 3.53
CA TYR A 534 20.02 8.60 3.78
C TYR A 534 18.78 8.23 4.57
N TYR A 535 18.09 7.16 4.16
CA TYR A 535 16.94 6.66 4.92
C TYR A 535 17.30 5.46 5.80
N PHE A 536 17.60 5.76 7.05
CA PHE A 536 18.12 4.80 8.03
C PHE A 536 17.00 4.05 8.76
N MET A 537 17.09 2.72 8.80
CA MET A 537 16.11 1.80 9.42
C MET A 537 14.66 2.00 8.93
N LYS A 538 14.46 2.67 7.78
CA LYS A 538 13.15 3.16 7.31
C LYS A 538 12.41 4.05 8.33
N ARG A 539 13.18 4.75 9.17
CA ARG A 539 12.69 5.53 10.32
C ARG A 539 13.27 6.93 10.35
N PHE A 540 14.53 7.10 9.95
CA PHE A 540 15.23 8.39 10.06
C PHE A 540 15.74 8.84 8.71
N LEU A 541 15.44 10.08 8.32
CA LEU A 541 16.20 10.76 7.28
C LEU A 541 17.45 11.34 7.94
N VAL A 542 18.62 10.94 7.47
CA VAL A 542 19.92 11.39 7.97
C VAL A 542 20.63 12.16 6.85
N ARG A 543 21.00 13.41 7.12
CA ARG A 543 21.84 14.24 6.26
C ARG A 543 23.04 14.70 7.05
N PHE A 544 24.21 14.70 6.42
CA PHE A 544 25.37 15.34 6.99
C PHE A 544 26.16 16.08 5.91
N GLU A 545 26.82 17.14 6.35
CA GLU A 545 27.63 18.00 5.52
C GLU A 545 28.96 18.24 6.21
N ARG A 546 30.04 18.17 5.41
CA ARG A 546 31.35 18.66 5.80
C ARG A 546 31.51 20.06 5.21
N SER A 547 31.53 21.08 6.05
CA SER A 547 31.81 22.44 5.57
C SER A 547 33.30 22.57 5.24
N LYS A 548 33.59 23.04 4.02
CA LYS A 548 34.90 23.62 3.70
C LYS A 548 34.92 25.02 4.31
N LEU A 549 35.25 25.14 5.59
CA LEU A 549 35.62 26.45 6.12
C LEU A 549 36.96 26.82 5.48
N ILE A 550 36.91 27.46 4.32
CA ILE A 550 37.99 28.31 3.83
C ILE A 550 37.93 29.52 4.77
N SER A 551 38.59 29.44 5.92
CA SER A 551 38.87 30.65 6.67
C SER A 551 39.76 31.51 5.78
N SER A 552 39.46 32.80 5.67
CA SER A 552 40.32 33.83 5.06
C SER A 552 41.65 34.05 5.80
N ASP A 553 42.01 33.12 6.68
CA ASP A 553 43.16 33.13 7.55
C ASP A 553 43.76 31.69 7.56
N PRO A 554 44.95 31.46 6.95
CA PRO A 554 45.53 30.12 6.75
C PRO A 554 46.05 29.45 8.03
N LYS A 555 45.76 29.98 9.22
CA LYS A 555 46.23 29.45 10.52
C LYS A 555 45.19 28.62 11.29
N HIS A 556 43.96 28.48 10.78
CA HIS A 556 42.88 27.74 11.43
C HIS A 556 42.17 26.78 10.47
N GLU A 557 42.93 25.88 9.87
CA GLU A 557 42.34 24.71 9.20
C GLU A 557 41.78 23.74 10.24
N CYS A 558 40.49 23.43 10.14
CA CYS A 558 39.89 22.35 10.91
C CYS A 558 40.65 21.03 10.66
N PRO A 559 40.94 20.19 11.68
CA PRO A 559 41.56 18.87 11.51
C PRO A 559 40.72 17.91 10.66
N CYS A 560 39.44 18.22 10.45
CA CYS A 560 38.63 17.56 9.44
C CYS A 560 39.09 17.81 7.99
N ALA A 561 39.98 18.77 7.74
CA ALA A 561 40.70 18.99 6.49
C ALA A 561 41.95 18.09 6.38
N SER A 562 42.57 17.70 7.51
CA SER A 562 43.63 16.67 7.56
C SER A 562 43.07 15.25 7.64
N TRP A 563 41.78 15.09 7.95
CA TRP A 563 41.01 13.89 7.66
C TRP A 563 40.77 13.86 6.15
N GLY A 564 41.70 13.27 5.41
CA GLY A 564 41.73 13.32 3.95
C GLY A 564 40.37 13.07 3.27
N HIS A 565 40.24 13.54 2.03
CA HIS A 565 39.04 13.40 1.20
C HIS A 565 38.47 11.96 1.11
N ASP A 566 39.28 10.95 1.47
CA ASP A 566 38.97 9.51 1.48
C ASP A 566 38.45 8.92 2.81
N MET A 567 38.28 9.70 3.87
CA MET A 567 37.73 9.18 5.14
C MET A 567 36.28 8.72 4.97
N ALA A 568 36.10 7.40 4.82
CA ALA A 568 34.82 6.72 4.80
C ALA A 568 34.07 6.94 6.12
N ILE A 569 32.90 7.57 6.03
CA ILE A 569 31.96 7.65 7.15
C ILE A 569 30.99 6.49 7.02
N TYR A 570 30.62 5.91 8.14
CA TYR A 570 29.61 4.89 8.19
C TYR A 570 28.45 5.28 9.10
N LEU A 571 27.26 4.75 8.78
CA LEU A 571 26.05 4.97 9.55
C LEU A 571 25.65 3.68 10.26
N ARG A 572 25.52 3.74 11.59
CA ARG A 572 25.02 2.63 12.41
C ARG A 572 24.05 3.09 13.49
N HIS A 573 23.48 2.13 14.21
CA HIS A 573 22.67 2.42 15.38
C HIS A 573 23.57 2.71 16.60
N MET A 574 23.03 3.41 17.60
CA MET A 574 23.76 3.72 18.83
C MET A 574 24.01 2.46 19.67
N ILE A 575 25.20 2.38 20.26
CA ILE A 575 25.61 1.33 21.19
C ILE A 575 25.94 1.92 22.57
N ASP A 576 26.00 1.06 23.60
CA ASP A 576 26.25 1.51 24.98
C ASP A 576 27.65 2.17 25.11
N GLY A 577 28.61 1.78 24.26
CA GLY A 577 29.94 2.41 24.16
C GLY A 577 29.91 3.89 23.76
N ASP A 578 28.96 4.31 22.92
CA ASP A 578 28.85 5.71 22.47
C ASP A 578 28.51 6.64 23.65
N TRP A 579 27.60 6.19 24.52
CA TRP A 579 27.25 6.91 25.74
C TRP A 579 28.45 7.07 26.67
N LEU A 580 29.22 6.00 26.87
CA LEU A 580 30.41 6.03 27.71
C LEU A 580 31.47 6.97 27.13
N HIS A 581 31.64 6.98 25.80
CA HIS A 581 32.52 7.91 25.11
C HIS A 581 32.11 9.37 25.33
N LEU A 582 30.83 9.70 25.10
CA LEU A 582 30.31 11.06 25.34
C LEU A 582 30.49 11.49 26.80
N ALA A 583 30.24 10.58 27.76
CA ALA A 583 30.41 10.84 29.18
C ALA A 583 31.88 11.13 29.53
N LYS A 584 32.84 10.34 29.01
CA LYS A 584 34.28 10.57 29.16
C LYS A 584 34.68 11.92 28.56
N LEU A 585 34.30 12.16 27.31
CA LEU A 585 34.59 13.39 26.57
C LEU A 585 34.07 14.63 27.33
N SER A 586 32.90 14.56 27.96
CA SER A 586 32.34 15.69 28.73
C SER A 586 33.07 16.04 30.03
N LYS A 587 33.75 15.04 30.62
CA LYS A 587 34.37 15.09 31.95
C LYS A 587 35.84 15.47 31.95
N CYS A 588 36.55 15.36 30.84
CA CYS A 588 37.95 15.76 30.74
C CYS A 588 38.11 17.26 31.04
N CYS A 589 38.35 17.59 32.31
CA CYS A 589 38.95 18.83 32.76
C CYS A 589 40.46 18.75 32.50
N GLY A 590 41.11 19.86 32.14
CA GLY A 590 42.52 19.92 31.73
C GLY A 590 43.54 19.63 32.84
N GLY A 591 43.45 18.47 33.49
CA GLY A 591 44.37 18.01 34.54
C GLY A 591 45.17 16.75 34.19
N GLU A 592 44.89 16.09 33.05
CA GLU A 592 45.65 14.94 32.53
C GLU A 592 46.33 15.29 31.20
N GLU A 593 46.95 16.47 31.11
CA GLU A 593 47.78 16.85 29.95
C GLU A 593 49.18 16.20 29.97
N SER A 594 49.44 15.24 30.87
CA SER A 594 50.77 14.63 31.03
C SER A 594 50.90 13.14 30.69
N GLU A 595 49.83 12.41 30.34
CA GLU A 595 49.92 10.95 30.11
C GLU A 595 49.18 10.42 28.88
N LEU A 596 48.98 11.26 27.86
CA LEU A 596 48.91 10.75 26.49
C LEU A 596 50.27 11.02 25.86
N GLN A 597 51.13 9.99 25.86
CA GLN A 597 52.33 9.95 25.06
C GLN A 597 51.94 10.19 23.59
N VAL A 598 51.99 11.46 23.18
CA VAL A 598 52.16 11.84 21.80
C VAL A 598 53.50 11.23 21.41
N GLY A 599 53.44 10.16 20.62
CA GLY A 599 54.62 9.63 19.94
C GLY A 599 55.37 10.81 19.33
N SER A 600 56.65 10.88 19.66
CA SER A 600 57.58 11.94 19.29
C SER A 600 57.53 12.24 17.78
N GLY A 601 56.75 13.25 17.42
CA GLY A 601 56.71 13.88 16.11
C GLY A 601 56.44 15.36 16.32
N SER A 602 57.34 16.22 15.82
CA SER A 602 57.24 17.67 15.98
C SER A 602 56.04 18.22 15.20
N LEU A 603 54.92 18.43 15.90
CA LEU A 603 53.78 19.20 15.40
C LEU A 603 53.96 20.68 15.75
N ASP A 604 53.74 21.55 14.75
CA ASP A 604 53.89 23.00 14.87
C ASP A 604 52.93 23.61 15.91
N ALA A 605 53.29 24.75 16.51
CA ALA A 605 52.50 25.41 17.55
C ALA A 605 51.07 25.81 17.12
N ALA A 606 50.86 26.01 15.81
CA ALA A 606 49.55 26.30 15.22
C ALA A 606 48.61 25.07 15.26
N ASP A 607 49.12 23.87 14.98
CA ASP A 607 48.35 22.62 14.98
C ASP A 607 47.84 22.28 16.39
N LYS A 608 48.68 22.49 17.41
CA LYS A 608 48.29 22.29 18.81
C LYS A 608 47.16 23.22 19.24
N SER A 609 47.16 24.47 18.79
CA SER A 609 46.11 25.45 19.12
C SER A 609 44.76 25.06 18.51
N THR A 610 44.78 24.52 17.29
CA THR A 610 43.60 24.11 16.56
C THR A 610 43.05 22.78 17.06
N GLU A 611 43.89 21.81 17.40
CA GLU A 611 43.49 20.56 18.04
C GLU A 611 42.80 20.81 19.39
N MET A 612 43.34 21.74 20.19
CA MET A 612 42.74 22.19 21.45
C MET A 612 41.38 22.87 21.26
N ALA A 613 41.21 23.69 20.22
CA ALA A 613 39.92 24.32 19.90
C ALA A 613 38.84 23.29 19.52
N ASN A 614 39.21 22.27 18.73
CA ASN A 614 38.29 21.19 18.36
C ASN A 614 37.93 20.30 19.53
N LEU A 615 38.91 19.96 20.38
CA LEU A 615 38.64 19.23 21.61
C LEU A 615 37.70 20.00 22.54
N ARG A 616 37.87 21.33 22.64
CA ARG A 616 36.95 22.21 23.38
C ARG A 616 35.54 22.20 22.78
N TYR A 617 35.41 22.27 21.45
CA TYR A 617 34.11 22.16 20.77
C TYR A 617 33.46 20.80 21.05
N ALA A 618 34.19 19.70 20.85
CA ALA A 618 33.70 18.33 21.07
C ALA A 618 33.23 18.13 22.52
N ARG A 619 33.94 18.70 23.50
CA ARG A 619 33.54 18.71 24.92
C ARG A 619 32.21 19.44 25.15
N LEU A 620 32.05 20.64 24.60
CA LEU A 620 30.80 21.42 24.73
C LEU A 620 29.63 20.74 24.01
N SER A 621 29.88 20.21 22.82
CA SER A 621 28.95 19.41 22.03
C SER A 621 28.49 18.17 22.81
N ALA A 622 29.43 17.42 23.42
CA ALA A 622 29.14 16.26 24.26
C ALA A 622 28.31 16.62 25.50
N ARG A 623 28.62 17.72 26.19
CA ARG A 623 27.83 18.18 27.36
C ARG A 623 26.38 18.47 26.97
N SER A 624 26.17 19.21 25.88
CA SER A 624 24.84 19.51 25.36
C SER A 624 24.08 18.26 24.92
N ALA A 625 24.77 17.35 24.22
CA ALA A 625 24.21 16.09 23.76
C ALA A 625 23.80 15.17 24.91
N LEU A 626 24.61 15.08 25.98
CA LEU A 626 24.30 14.27 27.17
C LEU A 626 23.06 14.80 27.90
N ILE A 627 22.84 16.12 27.96
CA ILE A 627 21.61 16.69 28.56
C ILE A 627 20.37 16.21 27.79
N ARG A 628 20.43 16.20 26.46
CA ARG A 628 19.34 15.72 25.60
C ARG A 628 19.17 14.20 25.73
N LEU A 629 20.27 13.45 25.72
CA LEU A 629 20.29 11.99 25.78
C LEU A 629 19.80 11.44 27.13
N LYS A 630 20.02 12.16 28.24
CA LYS A 630 19.45 11.84 29.55
C LYS A 630 17.92 11.90 29.57
N LYS A 631 17.29 12.71 28.72
CA LYS A 631 15.83 12.78 28.57
C LYS A 631 15.26 11.60 27.76
N ILE A 632 16.12 10.83 27.09
CA ILE A 632 15.74 9.66 26.29
C ILE A 632 15.92 8.39 27.15
N PRO A 633 14.87 7.55 27.30
CA PRO A 633 14.98 6.28 28.01
C PRO A 633 16.08 5.39 27.42
N VAL A 634 16.83 4.68 28.26
CA VAL A 634 17.97 3.84 27.84
C VAL A 634 17.56 2.87 26.72
N ALA A 635 16.41 2.23 26.85
CA ALA A 635 15.86 1.31 25.86
C ALA A 635 15.65 1.93 24.45
N ALA A 636 15.36 3.23 24.39
CA ALA A 636 15.12 3.93 23.13
C ALA A 636 16.42 4.41 22.44
N ARG A 637 17.51 4.59 23.21
CA ARG A 637 18.78 5.14 22.70
C ARG A 637 19.37 4.28 21.59
N ARG A 638 19.25 2.95 21.71
CA ARG A 638 19.75 1.99 20.72
C ARG A 638 19.15 2.19 19.32
N GLY A 639 17.97 2.81 19.22
CA GLY A 639 17.34 3.11 17.93
C GLY A 639 17.83 4.39 17.25
N LEU A 640 18.76 5.13 17.84
CA LEU A 640 19.27 6.41 17.29
C LEU A 640 20.35 6.19 16.23
N PRO A 641 20.37 6.98 15.14
CA PRO A 641 21.45 6.99 14.16
C PRO A 641 22.75 7.57 14.74
N VAL A 642 23.88 6.98 14.36
CA VAL A 642 25.23 7.39 14.76
C VAL A 642 26.15 7.34 13.55
N LEU A 643 26.92 8.42 13.34
CA LEU A 643 27.98 8.49 12.34
C LEU A 643 29.32 8.12 12.98
N ILE A 644 30.04 7.22 12.34
CA ILE A 644 31.37 6.75 12.75
C ILE A 644 32.37 6.84 11.58
N ASP A 645 33.66 6.80 11.88
CA ASP A 645 34.70 6.59 10.86
C ASP A 645 35.06 5.11 10.68
N SER A 646 36.04 4.84 9.83
CA SER A 646 36.57 3.49 9.56
C SER A 646 37.25 2.83 10.75
N GLN A 647 37.54 3.57 11.82
CA GLN A 647 38.08 3.07 13.09
C GLN A 647 37.00 2.95 14.17
N GLU A 648 35.72 3.03 13.77
CA GLU A 648 34.55 3.03 14.66
C GLU A 648 34.50 4.18 15.68
N ARG A 649 35.27 5.25 15.47
CA ARG A 649 35.25 6.41 16.36
C ARG A 649 33.99 7.23 16.13
N LEU A 650 33.41 7.72 17.23
CA LEU A 650 32.17 8.48 17.21
C LEU A 650 32.37 9.86 16.56
N LEU A 651 31.73 10.11 15.42
CA LEU A 651 31.80 11.40 14.72
C LEU A 651 30.61 12.30 15.05
N ALA A 652 29.39 11.75 15.04
CA ALA A 652 28.18 12.50 15.35
C ALA A 652 27.03 11.60 15.82
N VAL A 653 26.14 12.17 16.62
CA VAL A 653 24.83 11.59 16.95
C VAL A 653 23.76 12.60 16.54
N PRO A 654 23.27 12.54 15.29
CA PRO A 654 22.49 13.61 14.69
C PRO A 654 21.18 13.91 15.44
N SER A 655 20.52 12.89 16.00
CA SER A 655 19.25 13.04 16.72
C SER A 655 19.35 13.80 18.05
N ILE A 656 20.56 13.93 18.62
CA ILE A 656 20.79 14.71 19.85
C ILE A 656 21.71 15.90 19.60
N GLY A 657 22.15 16.12 18.37
CA GLY A 657 23.02 17.22 17.97
C GLY A 657 24.44 17.12 18.54
N PHE A 658 24.97 15.90 18.68
CA PHE A 658 26.40 15.73 18.92
C PHE A 658 27.15 15.76 17.60
N SER A 659 28.22 16.54 17.54
CA SER A 659 29.25 16.54 16.50
C SER A 659 30.63 16.63 17.14
N GLN A 660 31.57 15.81 16.66
CA GLN A 660 32.97 15.79 17.11
C GLN A 660 33.72 17.05 16.65
N CYS A 661 33.24 17.72 15.62
CA CYS A 661 33.94 18.80 14.94
C CYS A 661 32.95 19.88 14.45
N PRO A 662 33.28 21.18 14.52
CA PRO A 662 32.40 22.26 14.05
C PRO A 662 32.11 22.22 12.56
N CYS A 663 32.99 21.60 11.76
CA CYS A 663 32.79 21.45 10.33
C CYS A 663 31.91 20.27 9.93
N LEU A 664 31.54 19.40 10.89
CA LEU A 664 30.61 18.31 10.65
C LEU A 664 29.23 18.70 11.16
N SER A 665 28.36 19.10 10.24
CA SER A 665 26.94 19.29 10.51
C SER A 665 26.20 18.01 10.20
N ALA A 666 25.46 17.46 11.15
CA ALA A 666 24.67 16.26 10.94
C ALA A 666 23.30 16.37 11.60
N HIS A 667 22.27 15.98 10.86
CA HIS A 667 20.89 16.09 11.28
C HIS A 667 20.14 14.78 10.99
N ALA A 668 19.27 14.38 11.93
CA ALA A 668 18.35 13.27 11.74
C ALA A 668 16.92 13.67 12.07
N GLU A 669 16.00 13.35 11.18
CA GLU A 669 14.57 13.58 11.34
C GLU A 669 13.82 12.24 11.37
N PHE A 670 12.98 12.01 12.37
CA PHE A 670 12.16 10.80 12.44
C PHE A 670 10.98 10.90 11.47
N LYS A 671 11.05 10.10 10.40
CA LYS A 671 10.06 9.96 9.31
C LYS A 671 9.79 8.48 9.06
N PRO A 672 8.90 7.85 9.86
CA PRO A 672 8.54 6.45 9.66
C PRO A 672 7.79 6.26 8.32
N ARG A 673 8.12 5.19 7.59
CA ARG A 673 7.47 4.84 6.30
C ARG A 673 6.05 4.31 6.50
N VAL A 674 5.87 3.51 7.53
CA VAL A 674 4.61 2.99 8.04
C VAL A 674 4.13 3.97 9.10
N PRO A 675 3.07 4.76 8.85
CA PRO A 675 2.54 5.68 9.83
C PRO A 675 1.77 4.97 10.94
N LEU A 676 1.56 5.70 12.03
CA LEU A 676 0.79 5.18 13.15
C LEU A 676 -0.67 5.06 12.73
N GLY A 677 -1.24 3.87 12.84
CA GLY A 677 -2.58 3.55 12.32
C GLY A 677 -2.58 2.67 11.06
N GLY A 678 -1.44 2.35 10.44
CA GLY A 678 -1.38 1.28 9.43
C GLY A 678 -0.16 1.24 8.51
N GLY A 679 0.13 0.05 7.95
CA GLY A 679 1.16 -0.23 6.93
C GLY A 679 0.82 0.33 5.54
N HIS A 680 1.53 -0.08 4.47
CA HIS A 680 1.38 0.38 3.06
C HIS A 680 -0.06 0.58 2.53
N SER A 681 -1.05 0.02 3.21
CA SER A 681 -2.44 0.45 3.17
C SER A 681 -3.00 0.65 4.59
N SER A 682 -3.41 1.87 4.98
CA SER A 682 -4.35 2.05 6.10
C SER A 682 -5.78 2.02 5.55
N TYR A 683 -6.73 1.46 6.27
CA TYR A 683 -8.13 1.47 5.85
C TYR A 683 -8.76 2.78 6.30
N VAL A 684 -9.40 3.50 5.38
CA VAL A 684 -9.91 4.84 5.73
C VAL A 684 -11.37 4.76 6.18
N TYR A 685 -12.15 3.77 5.71
CA TYR A 685 -13.57 3.60 6.07
C TYR A 685 -14.00 2.14 5.98
#